data_AF-A0A3L6PKM1-F1
#
_entry.id   AF-A0A3L6PKM1-F1
#
_cell.length_a   1.000
_cell.length_b   1.000
_cell.length_c   1.000
_cell.angle_alpha   90.00
_cell.angle_beta   90.00
_cell.angle_gamma   90.00
#
_symmetry.space_group_name_H-M   'P 1'
#
loop_
_entity.id
_entity.type
_entity.pdbx_description
1 polymer ?
#
loop_
_entity_poly.entity_id
_entity_poly.type
_entity_poly.pdbx_seq_one_letter_code
_entity_poly.pdbx_strand_id
1 'polypeptide(L)'
;MSSSPPAAAAAAAAPPPPLSPREHVERIRRERYFIGRGERNPLAEDMHQTVNYLSQELYSKDLRFLMELIQNAEDNDYPSGATPALEFVITSEDITCSGATATLLVFNNENGFTPANIESICRIGKSTKRGNRSSGYIGEKGIGFKSVFLVSRNPHIFSNGYQIKFSEDPCAECGIGYIVPEWVEQNPSNSDIAKIYGSLKSLPTTTFILPLKCDKIDVVKKELSNTHPEVLLFLSKIRQISVREVNDDLNATSLSQISISSEADALTRKDISAESYTLHLSADEYKTDEQHCSYYIWKQHFPVKPECYVQKREGIDQWVIMLAFPHGQRLSKGVGSPGVYAFLPTEMATNFPFIIQADFLLSSSRESIPLDSQWNRGILECVPSAFVNAFLALVKSTESAPVFALPPVFKFLPLNHSSLELMDSVRLSIRKKLIDVDIVPSETCSSVKSFHKPTEVYRLNSAFWSIINRAVKLGVDVPNISSHGTNILNSYFDSEAYDDVLGFLGIGYVDSEWYGRCIQGSDLVELLPEDVYFDLLSFVAQNWKAMFAGTNMVQIPLVKCVGRGGVMTYRSVYEATTSDKRLCMLSDEECAPSIINWNNDYFSTVSGTLFMPLSTQKALGLFSKKTTVMEWLEKYVAVKTLTLHEYALMVVKAFA
;
A
#
# COMPACT_ATOMS: atom_id res chain seq x y z
N MET A 1 -64.93 40.20 -49.46
CA MET A 1 -63.82 39.89 -48.51
C MET A 1 -63.87 38.40 -48.27
N SER A 2 -63.32 37.62 -49.20
CA SER A 2 -62.00 36.95 -49.13
C SER A 2 -61.96 35.79 -48.13
N SER A 3 -62.37 34.61 -48.60
CA SER A 3 -62.08 33.31 -47.98
C SER A 3 -60.85 32.71 -48.65
N SER A 4 -59.75 32.60 -47.90
CA SER A 4 -58.48 31.99 -48.33
C SER A 4 -58.61 30.46 -48.52
N PRO A 5 -57.83 29.85 -49.42
CA PRO A 5 -57.91 28.41 -49.71
C PRO A 5 -57.09 27.56 -48.71
N PRO A 6 -57.37 26.25 -48.59
CA PRO A 6 -56.65 25.38 -47.67
C PRO A 6 -55.27 24.99 -48.24
N ALA A 7 -54.25 25.07 -47.38
CA ALA A 7 -52.89 24.69 -47.69
C ALA A 7 -52.76 23.16 -47.80
N ALA A 8 -52.15 22.70 -48.90
CA ALA A 8 -51.77 21.30 -49.07
C ALA A 8 -50.64 20.94 -48.09
N ALA A 9 -50.90 19.96 -47.23
CA ALA A 9 -49.88 19.37 -46.36
C ALA A 9 -48.91 18.54 -47.21
N ALA A 10 -47.68 19.02 -47.37
CA ALA A 10 -46.58 18.22 -47.89
C ALA A 10 -46.25 17.13 -46.86
N ALA A 11 -46.50 15.87 -47.22
CA ALA A 11 -46.04 14.73 -46.44
C ALA A 11 -44.51 14.74 -46.40
N ALA A 12 -43.94 14.97 -45.21
CA ALA A 12 -42.52 14.77 -44.98
C ALA A 12 -42.20 13.29 -45.25
N ALA A 13 -41.38 13.03 -46.26
CA ALA A 13 -40.88 11.70 -46.56
C ALA A 13 -40.17 11.15 -45.30
N ALA A 14 -40.52 9.92 -44.92
CA ALA A 14 -39.85 9.22 -43.82
C ALA A 14 -38.33 9.18 -44.09
N PRO A 15 -37.49 9.36 -43.06
CA PRO A 15 -36.04 9.23 -43.22
C PRO A 15 -35.71 7.86 -43.83
N PRO A 16 -34.71 7.78 -44.73
CA PRO A 16 -34.31 6.51 -45.33
C PRO A 16 -33.94 5.50 -44.22
N PRO A 17 -34.21 4.21 -44.42
CA PRO A 17 -33.87 3.19 -43.44
C PRO A 17 -32.36 3.23 -43.14
N PRO A 18 -31.95 2.91 -41.91
CA PRO A 18 -30.54 2.85 -41.55
C PRO A 18 -29.81 1.84 -42.44
N LEU A 19 -28.67 2.25 -43.02
CA LEU A 19 -27.82 1.39 -43.85
C LEU A 19 -27.43 0.13 -43.07
N SER A 20 -27.43 -1.03 -43.75
CA SER A 20 -26.85 -2.24 -43.15
C SER A 20 -25.35 -2.02 -42.85
N PRO A 21 -24.76 -2.77 -41.89
CA PRO A 21 -23.33 -2.67 -41.58
C PRO A 21 -22.41 -2.80 -42.81
N ARG A 22 -22.75 -3.69 -43.76
CA ARG A 22 -22.01 -3.88 -45.01
C ARG A 22 -22.11 -2.67 -45.94
N GLU A 23 -23.32 -2.17 -46.19
CA GLU A 23 -23.53 -0.98 -47.00
C GLU A 23 -22.84 0.25 -46.39
N HIS A 24 -22.81 0.32 -45.06
CA HIS A 24 -22.10 1.37 -44.35
C HIS A 24 -20.58 1.30 -44.59
N VAL A 25 -19.97 0.11 -44.53
CA VAL A 25 -18.54 -0.08 -44.83
C VAL A 25 -18.23 0.26 -46.29
N GLU A 26 -19.06 -0.20 -47.23
CA GLU A 26 -18.89 0.15 -48.64
C GLU A 26 -19.06 1.65 -48.90
N ARG A 27 -19.96 2.31 -48.18
CA ARG A 27 -20.08 3.78 -48.20
C ARG A 27 -18.78 4.43 -47.74
N ILE A 28 -18.16 3.98 -46.65
CA ILE A 28 -16.87 4.51 -46.19
C ILE A 28 -15.78 4.31 -47.25
N ARG A 29 -15.67 3.09 -47.81
CA ARG A 29 -14.69 2.76 -48.86
C ARG A 29 -14.85 3.67 -50.08
N ARG A 30 -16.09 3.81 -50.56
CA ARG A 30 -16.41 4.64 -51.71
C ARG A 30 -16.23 6.12 -51.41
N GLU A 31 -16.80 6.64 -50.33
CA GLU A 31 -16.84 8.08 -50.05
C GLU A 31 -15.53 8.67 -49.56
N ARG A 32 -14.82 7.94 -48.71
CA ARG A 32 -13.61 8.44 -48.07
C ARG A 32 -12.34 8.06 -48.80
N TYR A 33 -12.29 6.82 -49.28
CA TYR A 33 -11.08 6.25 -49.89
C TYR A 33 -11.15 6.22 -51.42
N PHE A 34 -12.27 6.66 -51.99
CA PHE A 34 -12.53 6.74 -53.44
C PHE A 34 -12.44 5.40 -54.16
N ILE A 35 -12.56 4.30 -53.41
CA ILE A 35 -12.56 2.93 -53.93
C ILE A 35 -13.84 2.74 -54.78
N GLY A 36 -13.69 2.18 -55.98
CA GLY A 36 -14.80 2.02 -56.92
C GLY A 36 -15.39 3.30 -57.52
N ARG A 37 -14.75 4.48 -57.36
CA ARG A 37 -15.20 5.75 -58.00
C ARG A 37 -14.61 6.01 -59.37
N GLY A 38 -13.51 5.35 -59.74
CA GLY A 38 -12.73 5.65 -60.94
C GLY A 38 -11.83 6.89 -60.81
N GLU A 39 -11.86 7.56 -59.66
CA GLU A 39 -11.01 8.71 -59.31
C GLU A 39 -10.00 8.29 -58.23
N ARG A 40 -8.78 8.84 -58.25
CA ARG A 40 -7.81 8.66 -57.17
C ARG A 40 -8.06 9.69 -56.06
N ASN A 41 -8.00 9.24 -54.81
CA ASN A 41 -8.02 10.17 -53.68
C ASN A 41 -6.73 11.02 -53.70
N PRO A 42 -6.82 12.36 -53.85
CA PRO A 42 -5.64 13.22 -53.97
C PRO A 42 -4.80 13.27 -52.69
N LEU A 43 -5.37 12.91 -51.53
CA LEU A 43 -4.69 12.89 -50.23
C LEU A 43 -4.19 11.49 -49.84
N ALA A 44 -4.28 10.50 -50.73
CA ALA A 44 -3.97 9.11 -50.39
C ALA A 44 -2.54 8.94 -49.89
N GLU A 45 -1.57 9.55 -50.55
CA GLU A 45 -0.16 9.45 -50.19
C GLU A 45 0.12 10.10 -48.83
N ASP A 46 -0.35 11.33 -48.62
CA ASP A 46 -0.24 12.04 -47.35
C ASP A 46 -0.89 11.26 -46.19
N MET A 47 -2.08 10.70 -46.43
CA MET A 47 -2.79 9.88 -45.45
C MET A 47 -2.00 8.63 -45.11
N HIS A 48 -1.47 7.92 -46.11
CA HIS A 48 -0.68 6.71 -45.87
C HIS A 48 0.61 7.03 -45.11
N GLN A 49 1.37 8.05 -45.53
CA GLN A 49 2.59 8.48 -44.84
C GLN A 49 2.30 8.91 -43.40
N THR A 50 1.21 9.65 -43.17
CA THR A 50 0.83 10.08 -41.81
C THR A 50 0.50 8.90 -40.90
N VAL A 51 -0.26 7.90 -41.38
CA VAL A 51 -0.55 6.71 -40.55
C VAL A 51 0.70 5.90 -40.33
N ASN A 52 1.54 5.71 -41.35
CA ASN A 52 2.76 4.93 -41.23
C ASN A 52 3.72 5.59 -40.23
N TYR A 53 3.93 6.90 -40.32
CA TYR A 53 4.76 7.65 -39.37
C TYR A 53 4.21 7.63 -37.93
N LEU A 54 2.90 7.85 -37.76
CA LEU A 54 2.27 7.80 -36.42
C LEU A 54 2.34 6.40 -35.82
N SER A 55 2.17 5.38 -36.65
CA SER A 55 2.37 4.01 -36.22
C SER A 55 3.85 3.83 -35.85
N GLN A 56 4.79 4.36 -36.63
CA GLN A 56 6.24 4.33 -36.37
C GLN A 56 6.73 4.99 -35.10
N GLU A 57 6.28 6.20 -34.78
CA GLU A 57 6.63 6.85 -33.51
C GLU A 57 6.02 6.13 -32.29
N LEU A 58 4.90 5.42 -32.49
CA LEU A 58 4.34 4.47 -31.52
C LEU A 58 5.08 3.11 -31.51
N TYR A 59 6.32 2.99 -32.06
CA TYR A 59 7.11 1.75 -32.05
C TYR A 59 8.27 1.66 -31.04
N SER A 60 8.49 2.68 -30.20
CA SER A 60 9.09 2.64 -28.84
C SER A 60 9.48 1.30 -28.21
N LYS A 61 8.45 0.51 -27.87
CA LYS A 61 8.52 -0.77 -27.15
C LYS A 61 7.21 -1.56 -27.27
N ASP A 62 7.30 -2.88 -27.15
CA ASP A 62 6.26 -3.89 -27.44
C ASP A 62 5.05 -3.90 -26.47
N LEU A 63 5.06 -3.10 -25.40
CA LEU A 63 4.07 -3.11 -24.30
C LEU A 63 2.78 -2.31 -24.55
N ARG A 64 2.73 -1.51 -25.63
CA ARG A 64 1.63 -0.56 -25.80
C ARG A 64 0.31 -1.20 -26.21
N PHE A 65 0.32 -2.28 -26.99
CA PHE A 65 -0.93 -2.76 -27.58
C PHE A 65 -1.92 -3.33 -26.56
N LEU A 66 -1.42 -4.07 -25.55
CA LEU A 66 -2.26 -4.66 -24.51
C LEU A 66 -2.94 -3.58 -23.67
N MET A 67 -2.16 -2.59 -23.25
CA MET A 67 -2.63 -1.44 -22.48
C MET A 67 -3.68 -0.61 -23.25
N GLU A 68 -3.47 -0.39 -24.54
CA GLU A 68 -4.44 0.32 -25.39
C GLU A 68 -5.74 -0.49 -25.59
N LEU A 69 -5.67 -1.83 -25.66
CA LEU A 69 -6.85 -2.69 -25.71
C LEU A 69 -7.65 -2.65 -24.40
N ILE A 70 -6.97 -2.68 -23.25
CA ILE A 70 -7.60 -2.52 -21.93
C ILE A 70 -8.26 -1.15 -21.82
N GLN A 71 -7.57 -0.07 -22.23
CA GLN A 71 -8.15 1.28 -22.28
C GLN A 71 -9.37 1.37 -23.20
N ASN A 72 -9.31 0.75 -24.37
CA ASN A 72 -10.45 0.74 -25.28
C ASN A 72 -11.67 0.06 -24.66
N ALA A 73 -11.46 -1.07 -23.95
CA ALA A 73 -12.51 -1.75 -23.22
C ALA A 73 -13.04 -0.88 -22.07
N GLU A 74 -12.16 -0.28 -21.26
CA GLU A 74 -12.54 0.62 -20.17
C GLU A 74 -13.39 1.82 -20.63
N ASP A 75 -13.11 2.34 -21.82
CA ASP A 75 -13.87 3.45 -22.40
C ASP A 75 -15.26 3.03 -22.95
N ASN A 76 -15.52 1.73 -23.14
CA ASN A 76 -16.76 1.24 -23.75
C ASN A 76 -17.96 1.34 -22.79
N ASP A 77 -19.16 1.21 -23.36
CA ASP A 77 -20.40 1.14 -22.57
C ASP A 77 -20.88 -0.30 -22.49
N TYR A 78 -21.38 -0.67 -21.32
CA TYR A 78 -21.78 -2.05 -21.01
C TYR A 78 -23.29 -2.15 -20.77
N PRO A 79 -23.90 -3.31 -21.04
CA PRO A 79 -25.30 -3.55 -20.71
C PRO A 79 -25.56 -3.39 -19.21
N SER A 80 -26.74 -2.87 -18.85
CA SER A 80 -27.13 -2.74 -17.44
C SER A 80 -27.15 -4.10 -16.73
N GLY A 81 -26.45 -4.22 -15.61
CA GLY A 81 -26.37 -5.45 -14.82
C GLY A 81 -25.34 -6.47 -15.33
N ALA A 82 -24.64 -6.22 -16.43
CA ALA A 82 -23.50 -7.02 -16.84
C ALA A 82 -22.26 -6.68 -16.01
N THR A 83 -21.43 -7.67 -15.71
CA THR A 83 -20.08 -7.46 -15.17
C THR A 83 -19.12 -7.19 -16.33
N PRO A 84 -18.57 -5.98 -16.50
CA PRO A 84 -17.69 -5.68 -17.63
C PRO A 84 -16.41 -6.51 -17.57
N ALA A 85 -16.12 -7.24 -18.65
CA ALA A 85 -15.05 -8.22 -18.71
C ALA A 85 -14.29 -8.16 -20.05
N LEU A 86 -12.98 -8.40 -19.97
CA LEU A 86 -12.08 -8.49 -21.12
C LEU A 86 -11.33 -9.81 -21.09
N GLU A 87 -11.49 -10.63 -22.12
CA GLU A 87 -10.86 -11.95 -22.22
C GLU A 87 -9.89 -11.99 -23.41
N PHE A 88 -8.66 -12.40 -23.14
CA PHE A 88 -7.61 -12.65 -24.14
C PHE A 88 -7.49 -14.16 -24.35
N VAL A 89 -7.64 -14.62 -25.58
CA VAL A 89 -7.51 -16.04 -25.93
C VAL A 89 -6.46 -16.20 -27.02
N ILE A 90 -5.38 -16.91 -26.73
CA ILE A 90 -4.36 -17.25 -27.73
C ILE A 90 -4.54 -18.71 -28.18
N THR A 91 -4.49 -18.94 -29.49
CA THR A 91 -4.63 -20.26 -30.11
C THR A 91 -3.59 -20.43 -31.22
N SER A 92 -3.15 -21.67 -31.46
CA SER A 92 -2.36 -22.07 -32.63
C SER A 92 -3.19 -22.18 -33.91
N GLU A 93 -4.53 -22.14 -33.83
CA GLU A 93 -5.39 -22.22 -35.01
C GLU A 93 -5.38 -20.90 -35.82
N ASP A 94 -5.18 -21.01 -37.13
CA ASP A 94 -5.37 -19.90 -38.07
C ASP A 94 -6.81 -19.86 -38.60
N ILE A 95 -7.70 -19.29 -37.80
CA ILE A 95 -9.10 -19.09 -38.18
C ILE A 95 -9.28 -18.04 -39.29
N THR A 96 -8.25 -17.26 -39.60
CA THR A 96 -8.30 -16.16 -40.59
C THR A 96 -7.83 -16.59 -41.99
N CYS A 97 -7.22 -17.77 -42.11
CA CYS A 97 -6.54 -18.25 -43.32
C CYS A 97 -5.48 -17.26 -43.85
N SER A 98 -4.81 -16.54 -42.94
CA SER A 98 -3.76 -15.58 -43.26
C SER A 98 -2.35 -16.20 -43.34
N GLY A 99 -2.21 -17.48 -42.97
CA GLY A 99 -0.94 -18.17 -42.82
C GLY A 99 -0.26 -17.92 -41.47
N ALA A 100 -0.98 -17.38 -40.49
CA ALA A 100 -0.44 -17.14 -39.16
C ALA A 100 -0.26 -18.45 -38.39
N THR A 101 0.82 -18.55 -37.60
CA THR A 101 1.06 -19.73 -36.75
C THR A 101 0.42 -19.62 -35.37
N ALA A 102 -0.10 -18.45 -35.03
CA ALA A 102 -0.91 -18.22 -33.83
C ALA A 102 -1.86 -17.04 -34.05
N THR A 103 -3.02 -17.10 -33.41
CA THR A 103 -4.03 -16.04 -33.43
C THR A 103 -4.36 -15.61 -32.00
N LEU A 104 -4.38 -14.31 -31.74
CA LEU A 104 -4.89 -13.72 -30.51
C LEU A 104 -6.31 -13.21 -30.74
N LEU A 105 -7.26 -13.70 -29.96
CA LEU A 105 -8.64 -13.20 -29.91
C LEU A 105 -8.83 -12.38 -28.64
N VAL A 106 -9.52 -11.25 -28.75
CA VAL A 106 -9.83 -10.36 -27.64
C VAL A 106 -11.32 -10.15 -27.59
N PHE A 107 -11.95 -10.61 -26.52
CA PHE A 107 -13.40 -10.58 -26.35
C PHE A 107 -13.79 -9.54 -25.32
N ASN A 108 -14.76 -8.69 -25.66
CA ASN A 108 -15.34 -7.72 -24.74
C ASN A 108 -16.87 -7.75 -24.78
N ASN A 109 -17.50 -7.84 -23.61
CA ASN A 109 -18.96 -7.96 -23.45
C ASN A 109 -19.69 -6.59 -23.43
N GLU A 110 -19.14 -5.61 -24.14
CA GLU A 110 -19.73 -4.27 -24.26
C GLU A 110 -21.00 -4.25 -25.12
N ASN A 111 -21.62 -3.08 -25.29
CA ASN A 111 -22.78 -2.86 -26.16
C ASN A 111 -22.46 -2.99 -27.65
N GLY A 112 -21.17 -2.91 -28.01
CA GLY A 112 -20.67 -3.10 -29.37
C GLY A 112 -20.55 -1.81 -30.17
N PHE A 113 -19.89 -1.93 -31.33
CA PHE A 113 -19.53 -0.79 -32.15
C PHE A 113 -20.76 -0.16 -32.81
N THR A 114 -20.87 1.16 -32.64
CA THR A 114 -21.82 1.99 -33.40
C THR A 114 -21.23 2.37 -34.76
N PRO A 115 -22.06 2.84 -35.72
CA PRO A 115 -21.57 3.42 -36.97
C PRO A 115 -20.53 4.52 -36.75
N ALA A 116 -20.67 5.33 -35.70
CA ALA A 116 -19.71 6.38 -35.36
C ALA A 116 -18.35 5.80 -34.90
N ASN A 117 -18.33 4.66 -34.20
CA ASN A 117 -17.07 3.98 -33.84
C ASN A 117 -16.34 3.48 -35.10
N ILE A 118 -17.07 2.88 -36.05
CA ILE A 118 -16.52 2.40 -37.32
C ILE A 118 -15.97 3.55 -38.17
N GLU A 119 -16.68 4.68 -38.21
CA GLU A 119 -16.18 5.90 -38.85
C GLU A 119 -14.91 6.42 -38.18
N SER A 120 -14.86 6.40 -36.84
CA SER A 120 -13.74 6.89 -36.04
C SER A 120 -12.47 6.06 -36.25
N ILE A 121 -12.57 4.72 -36.25
CA ILE A 121 -11.42 3.81 -36.41
C ILE A 121 -10.82 3.88 -37.83
N CYS A 122 -11.61 4.34 -38.80
CA CYS A 122 -11.20 4.64 -40.16
C CYS A 122 -10.67 6.08 -40.31
N ARG A 123 -10.39 6.83 -39.23
CA ARG A 123 -9.79 8.19 -39.29
C ARG A 123 -8.37 8.19 -38.74
N ILE A 124 -7.65 9.24 -39.09
CA ILE A 124 -6.36 9.62 -38.51
C ILE A 124 -6.61 10.83 -37.60
N GLY A 125 -6.21 10.77 -36.33
CA GLY A 125 -6.14 11.96 -35.44
C GLY A 125 -7.47 12.57 -34.96
N LYS A 126 -8.64 12.05 -35.36
CA LYS A 126 -9.96 12.44 -34.82
C LYS A 126 -10.60 11.26 -34.08
N SER A 127 -10.45 11.25 -32.76
CA SER A 127 -11.19 10.36 -31.85
C SER A 127 -12.56 10.94 -31.53
N THR A 128 -13.61 10.13 -31.51
CA THR A 128 -14.94 10.49 -30.98
C THR A 128 -14.91 10.86 -29.50
N LYS A 129 -13.82 10.55 -28.77
CA LYS A 129 -13.70 10.69 -27.32
C LYS A 129 -13.06 12.02 -26.86
N ARG A 130 -12.71 12.95 -27.79
CA ARG A 130 -12.02 14.21 -27.44
C ARG A 130 -12.82 15.16 -26.53
N GLY A 131 -14.15 15.01 -26.44
CA GLY A 131 -15.03 15.93 -25.71
C GLY A 131 -15.43 15.52 -24.29
N ASN A 132 -15.06 14.31 -23.82
CA ASN A 132 -15.56 13.74 -22.56
C ASN A 132 -14.45 13.55 -21.50
N ARG A 133 -13.50 14.48 -21.41
CA ARG A 133 -12.32 14.35 -20.54
C ARG A 133 -12.64 14.39 -19.03
N SER A 134 -13.76 14.99 -18.65
CA SER A 134 -14.22 15.09 -17.25
C SER A 134 -14.66 13.76 -16.62
N SER A 135 -14.85 12.71 -17.42
CA SER A 135 -15.22 11.37 -16.94
C SER A 135 -14.10 10.34 -17.05
N GLY A 136 -12.84 10.78 -17.14
CA GLY A 136 -11.68 9.88 -17.10
C GLY A 136 -11.34 9.16 -18.42
N TYR A 137 -11.84 9.62 -19.57
CA TYR A 137 -11.50 9.03 -20.88
C TYR A 137 -10.02 9.24 -21.25
N ILE A 138 -9.31 8.16 -21.59
CA ILE A 138 -7.83 8.14 -21.74
C ILE A 138 -7.39 8.28 -23.22
N GLY A 139 -8.32 8.21 -24.18
CA GLY A 139 -8.02 8.23 -25.62
C GLY A 139 -7.70 9.61 -26.23
N GLU A 140 -6.49 10.14 -26.01
CA GLU A 140 -6.11 11.50 -26.46
C GLU A 140 -5.91 11.66 -27.99
N LYS A 141 -5.45 10.60 -28.68
CA LYS A 141 -4.84 10.74 -30.02
C LYS A 141 -5.60 10.07 -31.17
N GLY A 142 -6.58 9.21 -30.90
CA GLY A 142 -7.32 8.49 -31.95
C GLY A 142 -6.46 7.49 -32.75
N ILE A 143 -5.35 7.04 -32.15
CA ILE A 143 -4.38 6.07 -32.72
C ILE A 143 -4.31 4.78 -31.90
N GLY A 144 -5.02 4.68 -30.77
CA GLY A 144 -4.91 3.56 -29.82
C GLY A 144 -5.16 2.20 -30.48
N PHE A 145 -6.22 2.05 -31.26
CA PHE A 145 -6.44 0.80 -32.02
C PHE A 145 -5.29 0.46 -32.97
N LYS A 146 -4.56 1.44 -33.52
CA LYS A 146 -3.48 1.17 -34.48
C LYS A 146 -2.28 0.49 -33.84
N SER A 147 -2.18 0.47 -32.51
CA SER A 147 -1.15 -0.32 -31.82
C SER A 147 -1.26 -1.82 -32.09
N VAL A 148 -2.43 -2.36 -32.47
CA VAL A 148 -2.57 -3.79 -32.78
C VAL A 148 -1.75 -4.21 -34.00
N PHE A 149 -1.38 -3.26 -34.87
CA PHE A 149 -0.51 -3.53 -36.02
C PHE A 149 0.94 -3.86 -35.64
N LEU A 150 1.33 -3.60 -34.38
CA LEU A 150 2.61 -4.07 -33.84
C LEU A 150 2.70 -5.59 -33.85
N VAL A 151 1.57 -6.26 -33.63
CA VAL A 151 1.51 -7.72 -33.44
C VAL A 151 0.77 -8.43 -34.57
N SER A 152 -0.01 -7.73 -35.39
CA SER A 152 -0.79 -8.32 -36.48
C SER A 152 -0.75 -7.48 -37.76
N ARG A 153 -0.60 -8.13 -38.93
CA ARG A 153 -0.72 -7.44 -40.22
C ARG A 153 -2.17 -7.20 -40.65
N ASN A 154 -3.07 -8.08 -40.20
CA ASN A 154 -4.46 -8.10 -40.66
C ASN A 154 -5.42 -8.21 -39.47
N PRO A 155 -5.57 -7.17 -38.64
CA PRO A 155 -6.51 -7.20 -37.53
C PRO A 155 -7.96 -7.19 -38.04
N HIS A 156 -8.80 -8.03 -37.44
CA HIS A 156 -10.23 -8.12 -37.72
C HIS A 156 -11.06 -7.62 -36.53
N ILE A 157 -12.24 -7.09 -36.82
CA ILE A 157 -13.23 -6.61 -35.86
C ILE A 157 -14.58 -7.20 -36.21
N PHE A 158 -15.17 -7.90 -35.24
CA PHE A 158 -16.53 -8.43 -35.29
C PHE A 158 -17.32 -7.77 -34.17
N SER A 159 -18.35 -7.00 -34.52
CA SER A 159 -19.19 -6.32 -33.53
C SER A 159 -20.50 -5.82 -34.12
N ASN A 160 -21.65 -6.07 -33.48
CA ASN A 160 -22.97 -5.59 -33.92
C ASN A 160 -23.28 -5.79 -35.41
N GLY A 161 -22.90 -6.95 -35.95
CA GLY A 161 -23.10 -7.30 -37.37
C GLY A 161 -22.07 -6.71 -38.33
N TYR A 162 -21.12 -5.89 -37.87
CA TYR A 162 -19.90 -5.58 -38.64
C TYR A 162 -18.96 -6.78 -38.59
N GLN A 163 -18.40 -7.14 -39.75
CA GLN A 163 -17.32 -8.12 -39.90
C GLN A 163 -16.28 -7.52 -40.84
N ILE A 164 -15.34 -6.78 -40.26
CA ILE A 164 -14.36 -6.01 -41.03
C ILE A 164 -12.95 -6.39 -40.67
N LYS A 165 -12.04 -6.25 -41.62
CA LYS A 165 -10.60 -6.33 -41.40
C LYS A 165 -9.91 -5.08 -41.89
N PHE A 166 -8.73 -4.84 -41.37
CA PHE A 166 -7.80 -3.84 -41.87
C PHE A 166 -6.51 -4.54 -42.32
N SER A 167 -5.72 -3.88 -43.15
CA SER A 167 -4.43 -4.40 -43.62
C SER A 167 -3.34 -3.38 -43.37
N GLU A 168 -2.18 -3.83 -42.90
CA GLU A 168 -0.95 -3.03 -42.86
C GLU A 168 -0.53 -2.63 -44.28
N ASP A 169 -0.63 -3.57 -45.22
CA ASP A 169 -0.30 -3.34 -46.62
C ASP A 169 -1.29 -2.36 -47.28
N PRO A 170 -0.80 -1.44 -48.14
CA PRO A 170 -1.65 -0.53 -48.89
C PRO A 170 -2.70 -1.25 -49.74
N CYS A 171 -3.94 -0.80 -49.67
CA CYS A 171 -5.00 -1.28 -50.56
C CYS A 171 -4.62 -0.98 -52.03
N ALA A 172 -4.72 -1.97 -52.91
CA ALA A 172 -4.30 -1.85 -54.31
C ALA A 172 -5.04 -0.74 -55.10
N GLU A 173 -6.27 -0.42 -54.72
CA GLU A 173 -7.08 0.61 -55.41
C GLU A 173 -6.77 2.04 -54.95
N CYS A 174 -6.55 2.25 -53.65
CA CYS A 174 -6.41 3.59 -53.08
C CYS A 174 -5.00 3.90 -52.54
N GLY A 175 -4.11 2.92 -52.43
CA GLY A 175 -2.74 3.10 -51.94
C GLY A 175 -2.63 3.38 -50.43
N ILE A 176 -3.69 3.13 -49.66
CA ILE A 176 -3.74 3.42 -48.22
C ILE A 176 -3.87 2.12 -47.43
N GLY A 177 -3.00 1.94 -46.43
CA GLY A 177 -3.07 0.86 -45.42
C GLY A 177 -3.62 1.34 -44.07
N TYR A 178 -3.69 0.45 -43.09
CA TYR A 178 -4.06 0.61 -41.67
C TYR A 178 -5.49 1.10 -41.34
N ILE A 179 -6.08 1.95 -42.17
CA ILE A 179 -7.35 2.65 -41.89
C ILE A 179 -8.47 2.31 -42.87
N VAL A 180 -8.17 1.58 -43.94
CA VAL A 180 -9.16 1.16 -44.94
C VAL A 180 -9.87 -0.10 -44.44
N PRO A 181 -11.19 -0.04 -44.17
CA PRO A 181 -11.93 -1.23 -43.78
C PRO A 181 -12.24 -2.09 -45.00
N GLU A 182 -12.13 -3.40 -44.84
CA GLU A 182 -12.53 -4.41 -45.82
C GLU A 182 -13.55 -5.35 -45.21
N TRP A 183 -14.61 -5.67 -45.93
CA TRP A 183 -15.60 -6.64 -45.47
C TRP A 183 -15.03 -8.06 -45.52
N VAL A 184 -15.27 -8.84 -44.46
CA VAL A 184 -14.88 -10.25 -44.38
C VAL A 184 -16.01 -11.10 -44.93
N GLU A 185 -15.79 -11.83 -46.03
CA GLU A 185 -16.85 -12.62 -46.67
C GLU A 185 -16.97 -14.04 -46.12
N GLN A 186 -15.83 -14.69 -45.82
CA GLN A 186 -15.77 -16.13 -45.53
C GLN A 186 -15.09 -16.45 -44.20
N ASN A 187 -13.80 -16.08 -44.06
CA ASN A 187 -12.97 -16.51 -42.93
C ASN A 187 -12.46 -15.30 -42.12
N PRO A 188 -12.58 -15.30 -40.78
CA PRO A 188 -13.29 -16.30 -39.97
C PRO A 188 -14.82 -16.13 -40.04
N SER A 189 -15.57 -17.22 -39.87
CA SER A 189 -17.01 -17.16 -39.64
C SER A 189 -17.33 -17.02 -38.15
N ASN A 190 -18.53 -16.53 -37.79
CA ASN A 190 -18.98 -16.50 -36.39
C ASN A 190 -18.93 -17.89 -35.72
N SER A 191 -19.14 -18.96 -36.50
CA SER A 191 -19.05 -20.34 -36.00
C SER A 191 -17.62 -20.71 -35.62
N ASP A 192 -16.61 -20.22 -36.35
CA ASP A 192 -15.20 -20.50 -36.02
C ASP A 192 -14.78 -19.74 -34.76
N ILE A 193 -15.22 -18.49 -34.62
CA ILE A 193 -15.02 -17.71 -33.39
C ILE A 193 -15.69 -18.40 -32.19
N ALA A 194 -16.91 -18.92 -32.36
CA ALA A 194 -17.65 -19.63 -31.31
C ALA A 194 -16.96 -20.92 -30.86
N LYS A 195 -16.32 -21.67 -31.77
CA LYS A 195 -15.55 -22.88 -31.42
C LYS A 195 -14.39 -22.55 -30.48
N ILE A 196 -13.63 -21.50 -30.78
CA ILE A 196 -12.49 -21.05 -29.96
C ILE A 196 -12.97 -20.50 -28.60
N TYR A 197 -14.02 -19.68 -28.61
CA TYR A 197 -14.56 -19.11 -27.37
C TYR A 197 -15.12 -20.20 -26.44
N GLY A 198 -15.81 -21.17 -27.04
CA GLY A 198 -16.43 -22.31 -26.39
C GLY A 198 -17.87 -22.46 -26.88
N SER A 199 -18.16 -23.55 -27.60
CA SER A 199 -19.41 -23.76 -28.35
C SER A 199 -20.71 -23.69 -27.53
N LEU A 200 -20.63 -23.74 -26.20
CA LEU A 200 -21.77 -23.65 -25.28
C LEU A 200 -22.00 -22.24 -24.72
N LYS A 201 -21.11 -21.28 -25.00
CA LYS A 201 -21.20 -19.90 -24.52
C LYS A 201 -21.71 -18.98 -25.62
N SER A 202 -22.53 -18.00 -25.25
CA SER A 202 -22.87 -16.89 -26.14
C SER A 202 -21.62 -16.05 -26.42
N LEU A 203 -21.35 -15.76 -27.69
CA LEU A 203 -20.24 -14.89 -28.07
C LEU A 203 -20.40 -13.49 -27.48
N PRO A 204 -19.35 -12.90 -26.90
CA PRO A 204 -19.33 -11.50 -26.53
C PRO A 204 -19.54 -10.59 -27.74
N THR A 205 -20.19 -9.44 -27.52
CA THR A 205 -20.64 -8.54 -28.59
C THR A 205 -19.50 -8.08 -29.49
N THR A 206 -18.34 -7.75 -28.91
CA THR A 206 -17.17 -7.27 -29.66
C THR A 206 -16.05 -8.28 -29.55
N THR A 207 -15.51 -8.68 -30.69
CA THR A 207 -14.33 -9.55 -30.81
C THR A 207 -13.31 -8.92 -31.74
N PHE A 208 -12.08 -8.75 -31.26
CA PHE A 208 -10.92 -8.49 -32.12
C PHE A 208 -10.18 -9.79 -32.40
N ILE A 209 -9.76 -9.99 -33.64
CA ILE A 209 -9.00 -11.17 -34.06
C ILE A 209 -7.70 -10.70 -34.70
N LEU A 210 -6.60 -11.08 -34.08
CA LEU A 210 -5.26 -10.61 -34.40
C LEU A 210 -4.41 -11.81 -34.82
N PRO A 211 -4.36 -12.15 -36.13
CA PRO A 211 -3.39 -13.11 -36.64
C PRO A 211 -1.98 -12.58 -36.37
N LEU A 212 -1.21 -13.29 -35.55
CA LEU A 212 0.04 -12.77 -35.00
C LEU A 212 1.19 -12.87 -36.02
N LYS A 213 2.05 -11.85 -36.02
CA LYS A 213 3.35 -11.90 -36.70
C LYS A 213 4.23 -12.94 -36.01
N CYS A 214 4.91 -13.80 -36.78
CA CYS A 214 5.65 -14.95 -36.25
C CYS A 214 6.71 -14.55 -35.21
N ASP A 215 7.35 -13.39 -35.36
CA ASP A 215 8.38 -12.85 -34.46
C ASP A 215 7.80 -12.23 -33.17
N LYS A 216 6.48 -12.08 -33.07
CA LYS A 216 5.80 -11.41 -31.94
C LYS A 216 5.04 -12.36 -31.01
N ILE A 217 4.94 -13.64 -31.34
CA ILE A 217 4.15 -14.61 -30.56
C ILE A 217 4.66 -14.73 -29.12
N ASP A 218 5.96 -14.98 -28.94
CA ASP A 218 6.57 -15.15 -27.61
C ASP A 218 6.49 -13.86 -26.79
N VAL A 219 6.61 -12.71 -27.46
CA VAL A 219 6.46 -11.40 -26.82
C VAL A 219 5.03 -11.24 -26.31
N VAL A 220 4.02 -11.50 -27.14
CA VAL A 220 2.60 -11.43 -26.74
C VAL A 220 2.29 -12.37 -25.57
N LYS A 221 2.78 -13.62 -25.61
CA LYS A 221 2.59 -14.59 -24.52
C LYS A 221 3.21 -14.12 -23.23
N LYS A 222 4.45 -13.63 -23.29
CA LYS A 222 5.16 -13.05 -22.14
C LYS A 222 4.39 -11.87 -21.55
N GLU A 223 3.87 -10.99 -22.39
CA GLU A 223 3.11 -9.82 -21.95
C GLU A 223 1.80 -10.16 -21.27
N LEU A 224 1.01 -11.05 -21.87
CA LEU A 224 -0.23 -11.51 -21.27
C LEU A 224 0.04 -12.18 -19.91
N SER A 225 1.13 -12.94 -19.80
CA SER A 225 1.54 -13.60 -18.55
C SER A 225 1.99 -12.63 -17.47
N ASN A 226 2.62 -11.51 -17.87
CA ASN A 226 3.12 -10.46 -16.98
C ASN A 226 2.07 -9.41 -16.60
N THR A 227 0.82 -9.55 -17.05
CA THR A 227 -0.25 -8.60 -16.71
C THR A 227 -0.37 -8.44 -15.19
N HIS A 228 -0.07 -7.24 -14.69
CA HIS A 228 -0.13 -6.95 -13.26
C HIS A 228 -1.58 -7.07 -12.76
N PRO A 229 -1.86 -7.91 -11.74
CA PRO A 229 -3.21 -8.04 -11.18
C PRO A 229 -3.82 -6.70 -10.74
N GLU A 230 -2.97 -5.80 -10.24
CA GLU A 230 -3.34 -4.48 -9.76
C GLU A 230 -3.81 -3.50 -10.85
N VAL A 231 -3.74 -3.88 -12.14
CA VAL A 231 -4.27 -3.07 -13.25
C VAL A 231 -5.74 -2.71 -13.05
N LEU A 232 -6.54 -3.61 -12.45
CA LEU A 232 -7.96 -3.39 -12.22
C LEU A 232 -8.26 -2.34 -11.14
N LEU A 233 -7.32 -2.05 -10.22
CA LEU A 233 -7.58 -1.20 -9.05
C LEU A 233 -8.04 0.22 -9.42
N PHE A 234 -7.63 0.70 -10.59
CA PHE A 234 -7.88 2.07 -11.05
C PHE A 234 -8.72 2.13 -12.33
N LEU A 235 -9.26 1.00 -12.78
CA LEU A 235 -10.28 0.95 -13.82
C LEU A 235 -11.64 1.17 -13.18
N SER A 236 -12.49 1.97 -13.83
CA SER A 236 -13.82 2.34 -13.33
C SER A 236 -14.91 1.38 -13.79
N LYS A 237 -14.78 0.79 -14.99
CA LYS A 237 -15.79 -0.10 -15.59
C LYS A 237 -15.35 -1.55 -15.57
N ILE A 238 -14.17 -1.87 -16.12
CA ILE A 238 -13.69 -3.26 -16.22
C ILE A 238 -13.48 -3.85 -14.82
N ARG A 239 -14.15 -4.98 -14.55
CA ARG A 239 -14.05 -5.70 -13.27
C ARG A 239 -13.34 -7.06 -13.38
N GLN A 240 -13.12 -7.54 -14.61
CA GLN A 240 -12.50 -8.84 -14.86
C GLN A 240 -11.62 -8.80 -16.11
N ILE A 241 -10.39 -9.31 -15.99
CA ILE A 241 -9.48 -9.58 -17.11
C ILE A 241 -9.06 -11.04 -17.03
N SER A 242 -9.20 -11.79 -18.12
CA SER A 242 -8.74 -13.18 -18.20
C SER A 242 -7.86 -13.41 -19.41
N VAL A 243 -6.92 -14.34 -19.27
CA VAL A 243 -6.01 -14.80 -20.31
C VAL A 243 -6.12 -16.31 -20.38
N ARG A 244 -6.37 -16.84 -21.58
CA ARG A 244 -6.50 -18.26 -21.86
C ARG A 244 -5.62 -18.66 -23.04
N GLU A 245 -4.87 -19.73 -22.90
CA GLU A 245 -4.15 -20.37 -24.00
C GLU A 245 -4.85 -21.68 -24.37
N VAL A 246 -5.36 -21.75 -25.60
CA VAL A 246 -6.01 -22.93 -26.16
C VAL A 246 -4.94 -23.81 -26.81
N ASN A 247 -4.71 -24.97 -26.20
CA ASN A 247 -3.85 -26.02 -26.72
C ASN A 247 -4.70 -27.19 -27.23
N ASP A 248 -4.19 -27.95 -28.22
CA ASP A 248 -4.88 -29.13 -28.77
C ASP A 248 -5.19 -30.19 -27.70
N ASP A 249 -4.40 -30.23 -26.61
CA ASP A 249 -4.67 -31.03 -25.42
C ASP A 249 -5.59 -30.28 -24.45
N LEU A 250 -6.84 -30.76 -24.32
CA LEU A 250 -7.86 -30.22 -23.39
C LEU A 250 -7.39 -30.16 -21.91
N ASN A 251 -6.41 -30.97 -21.53
CA ASN A 251 -5.85 -30.99 -20.18
C ASN A 251 -4.72 -29.97 -19.95
N ALA A 252 -4.26 -29.26 -21.00
CA ALA A 252 -3.12 -28.33 -20.96
C ALA A 252 -3.52 -26.87 -21.23
N THR A 253 -4.81 -26.53 -21.18
CA THR A 253 -5.27 -25.14 -21.31
C THR A 253 -4.83 -24.34 -20.08
N SER A 254 -3.92 -23.38 -20.25
CA SER A 254 -3.54 -22.46 -19.18
C SER A 254 -4.60 -21.35 -19.10
N LEU A 255 -5.13 -21.13 -17.90
CA LEU A 255 -6.03 -20.02 -17.59
C LEU A 255 -5.36 -19.18 -16.50
N SER A 256 -5.28 -17.88 -16.74
CA SER A 256 -5.05 -16.91 -15.67
C SER A 256 -6.17 -15.90 -15.68
N GLN A 257 -6.69 -15.57 -14.51
CA GLN A 257 -7.81 -14.66 -14.37
C GLN A 257 -7.53 -13.69 -13.23
N ILE A 258 -7.86 -12.43 -13.45
CA ILE A 258 -7.78 -11.35 -12.48
C ILE A 258 -9.18 -10.75 -12.38
N SER A 259 -9.70 -10.62 -11.16
CA SER A 259 -11.04 -10.04 -10.94
C SER A 259 -11.13 -9.24 -9.66
N ILE A 260 -11.98 -8.21 -9.67
CA ILE A 260 -12.45 -7.57 -8.45
C ILE A 260 -13.65 -8.37 -7.96
N SER A 261 -13.49 -9.06 -6.83
CA SER A 261 -14.53 -9.92 -6.27
C SER A 261 -15.61 -9.12 -5.54
N SER A 262 -15.22 -8.00 -4.91
CA SER A 262 -16.16 -7.09 -4.24
C SER A 262 -15.56 -5.71 -3.97
N GLU A 263 -16.45 -4.75 -3.74
CA GLU A 263 -16.17 -3.38 -3.30
C GLU A 263 -16.98 -3.11 -2.04
N ALA A 264 -16.33 -2.63 -0.98
CA ALA A 264 -16.93 -2.45 0.34
C ALA A 264 -16.46 -1.15 1.02
N ASP A 265 -17.08 -0.82 2.15
CA ASP A 265 -16.66 0.24 3.07
C ASP A 265 -16.51 1.64 2.44
N ALA A 266 -17.35 1.93 1.44
CA ALA A 266 -17.36 3.22 0.76
C ALA A 266 -17.75 4.35 1.73
N LEU A 267 -16.85 5.32 1.90
CA LEU A 267 -17.02 6.48 2.76
C LEU A 267 -16.62 7.75 2.02
N THR A 268 -17.48 8.76 2.06
CA THR A 268 -17.22 10.09 1.47
C THR A 268 -17.01 11.14 2.55
N ARG A 269 -15.93 11.90 2.44
CA ARG A 269 -15.53 13.01 3.33
C ARG A 269 -15.56 14.32 2.54
N LYS A 270 -16.67 15.05 2.67
CA LYS A 270 -16.95 16.26 1.88
C LYS A 270 -16.06 17.44 2.27
N ASP A 271 -15.63 17.50 3.52
CA ASP A 271 -14.76 18.54 4.09
C ASP A 271 -13.41 18.65 3.37
N ILE A 272 -12.85 17.52 2.94
CA ILE A 272 -11.56 17.45 2.26
C ILE A 272 -11.65 16.92 0.82
N SER A 273 -12.87 16.85 0.27
CA SER A 273 -13.16 16.30 -1.08
C SER A 273 -12.51 14.94 -1.32
N ALA A 274 -12.69 14.01 -0.37
CA ALA A 274 -12.09 12.69 -0.42
C ALA A 274 -13.11 11.55 -0.30
N GLU A 275 -12.79 10.42 -0.91
CA GLU A 275 -13.54 9.17 -0.91
C GLU A 275 -12.60 8.04 -0.51
N SER A 276 -13.09 7.06 0.23
CA SER A 276 -12.33 5.84 0.53
C SER A 276 -13.20 4.61 0.41
N TYR A 277 -12.63 3.50 -0.06
CA TYR A 277 -13.33 2.22 -0.22
C TYR A 277 -12.31 1.08 -0.23
N THR A 278 -12.77 -0.15 0.02
CA THR A 278 -11.95 -1.36 -0.02
C THR A 278 -12.28 -2.17 -1.27
N LEU A 279 -11.25 -2.54 -2.03
CA LEU A 279 -11.38 -3.48 -3.16
C LEU A 279 -10.76 -4.83 -2.81
N HIS A 280 -11.46 -5.91 -3.10
CA HIS A 280 -10.93 -7.26 -2.99
C HIS A 280 -10.53 -7.77 -4.37
N LEU A 281 -9.23 -7.94 -4.58
CA LEU A 281 -8.65 -8.42 -5.83
C LEU A 281 -8.29 -9.89 -5.70
N SER A 282 -8.77 -10.71 -6.64
CA SER A 282 -8.39 -12.11 -6.77
C SER A 282 -7.59 -12.34 -8.05
N ALA A 283 -6.60 -13.23 -7.96
CA ALA A 283 -5.85 -13.73 -9.09
C ALA A 283 -5.82 -15.26 -9.05
N ASP A 284 -6.45 -15.87 -10.05
CA ASP A 284 -6.45 -17.31 -10.29
C ASP A 284 -5.40 -17.65 -11.33
N GLU A 285 -4.57 -18.65 -11.03
CA GLU A 285 -3.61 -19.21 -11.96
C GLU A 285 -3.74 -20.74 -12.02
N TYR A 286 -3.49 -21.28 -13.20
CA TYR A 286 -3.53 -22.72 -13.44
C TYR A 286 -2.53 -23.47 -12.55
N LYS A 287 -3.04 -24.41 -11.72
CA LYS A 287 -2.29 -25.25 -10.75
C LYS A 287 -1.75 -24.55 -9.51
N THR A 288 -2.15 -23.32 -9.22
CA THR A 288 -1.85 -22.65 -7.95
C THR A 288 -3.14 -22.35 -7.20
N ASP A 289 -3.06 -22.24 -5.87
CA ASP A 289 -4.19 -21.77 -5.07
C ASP A 289 -4.54 -20.32 -5.44
N GLU A 290 -5.84 -20.00 -5.41
CA GLU A 290 -6.35 -18.65 -5.66
C GLU A 290 -5.71 -17.66 -4.67
N GLN A 291 -5.10 -16.61 -5.20
CA GLN A 291 -4.48 -15.58 -4.39
C GLN A 291 -5.41 -14.39 -4.26
N HIS A 292 -5.54 -13.89 -3.03
CA HIS A 292 -6.39 -12.75 -2.70
C HIS A 292 -5.60 -11.65 -2.03
N CYS A 293 -5.84 -10.41 -2.43
CA CYS A 293 -5.31 -9.23 -1.75
C CYS A 293 -6.39 -8.15 -1.68
N SER A 294 -6.56 -7.56 -0.50
CA SER A 294 -7.50 -6.46 -0.31
C SER A 294 -6.73 -5.15 -0.41
N TYR A 295 -7.31 -4.12 -1.00
CA TYR A 295 -6.69 -2.80 -1.14
C TYR A 295 -7.61 -1.75 -0.55
N TYR A 296 -7.09 -0.99 0.42
CA TYR A 296 -7.75 0.24 0.85
C TYR A 296 -7.39 1.34 -0.15
N ILE A 297 -8.41 1.86 -0.83
CA ILE A 297 -8.27 2.93 -1.82
C ILE A 297 -8.67 4.25 -1.17
N TRP A 298 -7.81 5.26 -1.31
CA TRP A 298 -8.07 6.63 -0.93
C TRP A 298 -8.02 7.53 -2.15
N LYS A 299 -9.13 8.19 -2.49
CA LYS A 299 -9.25 9.10 -3.62
C LYS A 299 -9.49 10.52 -3.11
N GLN A 300 -8.67 11.48 -3.54
CA GLN A 300 -8.79 12.87 -3.09
C GLN A 300 -8.60 13.86 -4.23
N HIS A 301 -9.42 14.91 -4.22
CA HIS A 301 -9.35 16.01 -5.19
C HIS A 301 -8.51 17.16 -4.65
N PHE A 302 -7.67 17.73 -5.52
CA PHE A 302 -6.86 18.92 -5.24
C PHE A 302 -7.02 19.94 -6.35
N PRO A 303 -7.12 21.24 -6.05
CA PRO A 303 -7.16 22.27 -7.09
C PRO A 303 -5.82 22.33 -7.84
N VAL A 304 -5.89 22.47 -9.17
CA VAL A 304 -4.71 22.67 -10.01
C VAL A 304 -4.13 24.06 -9.73
N LYS A 305 -2.84 24.12 -9.41
CA LYS A 305 -2.14 25.39 -9.20
C LYS A 305 -1.94 26.12 -10.54
N PRO A 306 -2.11 27.45 -10.62
CA PRO A 306 -1.91 28.24 -11.84
C PRO A 306 -0.57 27.98 -12.56
N GLU A 307 0.50 27.82 -11.79
CA GLU A 307 1.86 27.55 -12.27
C GLU A 307 2.07 26.13 -12.81
N CYS A 308 1.13 25.21 -12.59
CA CYS A 308 1.21 23.82 -13.05
C CYS A 308 0.38 23.56 -14.31
N TYR A 309 -0.33 24.57 -14.85
CA TYR A 309 -1.15 24.41 -16.04
C TYR A 309 -0.31 24.05 -17.26
N VAL A 310 -0.80 23.08 -18.02
CA VAL A 310 -0.19 22.64 -19.28
C VAL A 310 -1.25 22.54 -20.36
N GLN A 311 -0.90 22.94 -21.59
CA GLN A 311 -1.83 22.94 -22.73
C GLN A 311 -2.46 21.55 -22.98
N LYS A 312 -1.72 20.47 -22.70
CA LYS A 312 -2.20 19.08 -22.84
C LYS A 312 -3.37 18.73 -21.91
N ARG A 313 -3.64 19.54 -20.89
CA ARG A 313 -4.66 19.32 -19.84
C ARG A 313 -5.62 20.50 -19.72
N GLU A 314 -5.78 21.26 -20.80
CA GLU A 314 -6.73 22.37 -20.85
C GLU A 314 -8.16 21.91 -20.48
N GLY A 315 -8.80 22.68 -19.59
CA GLY A 315 -10.13 22.38 -19.06
C GLY A 315 -10.16 21.51 -17.80
N ILE A 316 -9.00 21.06 -17.31
CA ILE A 316 -8.90 20.34 -16.02
C ILE A 316 -8.45 21.31 -14.94
N ASP A 317 -9.29 21.51 -13.94
CA ASP A 317 -9.09 22.42 -12.81
C ASP A 317 -8.84 21.70 -11.48
N GLN A 318 -8.98 20.37 -11.46
CA GLN A 318 -8.70 19.52 -10.30
C GLN A 318 -7.84 18.30 -10.65
N TRP A 319 -6.86 18.01 -9.79
CA TRP A 319 -6.15 16.74 -9.76
C TRP A 319 -6.90 15.75 -8.89
N VAL A 320 -7.10 14.54 -9.42
CA VAL A 320 -7.58 13.39 -8.65
C VAL A 320 -6.38 12.51 -8.34
N ILE A 321 -6.08 12.32 -7.05
CA ILE A 321 -5.00 11.46 -6.58
C ILE A 321 -5.63 10.28 -5.87
N MET A 322 -5.31 9.07 -6.33
CA MET A 322 -5.70 7.83 -5.68
C MET A 322 -4.48 7.13 -5.07
N LEU A 323 -4.57 6.73 -3.81
CA LEU A 323 -3.57 5.93 -3.10
C LEU A 323 -4.16 4.56 -2.80
N ALA A 324 -3.46 3.49 -3.17
CA ALA A 324 -3.88 2.13 -2.87
C ALA A 324 -2.92 1.47 -1.86
N PHE A 325 -3.48 1.06 -0.72
CA PHE A 325 -2.76 0.45 0.38
C PHE A 325 -3.09 -1.05 0.46
N PRO A 326 -2.13 -1.95 0.18
CA PRO A 326 -2.37 -3.39 0.18
C PRO A 326 -2.53 -3.93 1.60
N HIS A 327 -3.66 -4.54 1.89
CA HIS A 327 -3.92 -5.30 3.10
C HIS A 327 -3.75 -6.80 2.81
N GLY A 328 -2.54 -7.29 3.10
CA GLY A 328 -2.11 -8.66 2.81
C GLY A 328 -0.89 -8.70 1.89
N GLN A 329 -0.58 -9.88 1.36
CA GLN A 329 0.49 -10.03 0.39
C GLN A 329 0.03 -9.47 -0.96
N ARG A 330 0.79 -8.54 -1.55
CA ARG A 330 0.50 -8.02 -2.89
C ARG A 330 0.56 -9.15 -3.91
N LEU A 331 -0.36 -9.10 -4.88
CA LEU A 331 -0.39 -10.02 -6.00
C LEU A 331 0.66 -9.58 -7.02
N SER A 332 1.93 -9.98 -6.82
CA SER A 332 3.02 -9.62 -7.71
C SER A 332 3.37 -10.78 -8.65
N LYS A 333 3.25 -10.54 -9.96
CA LYS A 333 3.91 -11.34 -11.00
C LYS A 333 5.16 -10.58 -11.46
N GLY A 334 6.36 -10.97 -11.01
CA GLY A 334 7.63 -10.41 -11.49
C GLY A 334 8.44 -9.54 -10.51
N VAL A 335 9.54 -8.97 -11.02
CA VAL A 335 10.55 -8.22 -10.24
C VAL A 335 10.17 -6.74 -10.17
N GLY A 336 9.71 -6.30 -8.99
CA GLY A 336 9.39 -4.91 -8.69
C GLY A 336 7.93 -4.56 -9.01
N SER A 337 7.13 -4.30 -7.98
CA SER A 337 5.75 -3.85 -8.19
C SER A 337 5.74 -2.37 -8.61
N PRO A 338 4.97 -2.00 -9.64
CA PRO A 338 4.86 -0.62 -10.06
C PRO A 338 4.31 0.25 -8.93
N GLY A 339 4.95 1.39 -8.71
CA GLY A 339 4.58 2.35 -7.66
C GLY A 339 3.74 3.50 -8.17
N VAL A 340 3.76 3.77 -9.48
CA VAL A 340 3.05 4.86 -10.13
C VAL A 340 2.16 4.33 -11.25
N TYR A 341 0.91 4.80 -11.26
CA TYR A 341 -0.10 4.48 -12.24
C TYR A 341 -0.65 5.76 -12.84
N ALA A 342 -0.93 5.71 -14.14
CA ALA A 342 -1.72 6.70 -14.85
C ALA A 342 -2.86 5.96 -15.53
N PHE A 343 -3.86 5.59 -14.70
CA PHE A 343 -4.93 4.62 -14.95
C PHE A 343 -4.44 3.18 -15.17
N LEU A 344 -3.38 2.99 -15.97
CA LEU A 344 -2.65 1.75 -16.13
C LEU A 344 -1.27 1.82 -15.46
N PRO A 345 -0.66 0.67 -15.11
CA PRO A 345 0.65 0.65 -14.48
C PRO A 345 1.72 1.22 -15.41
N THR A 346 2.67 1.92 -14.81
CA THR A 346 3.96 2.28 -15.43
C THR A 346 5.03 1.26 -15.02
N GLU A 347 6.24 1.35 -15.56
CA GLU A 347 7.38 0.54 -15.07
C GLU A 347 8.12 1.21 -13.89
N MET A 348 7.61 2.36 -13.43
CA MET A 348 8.29 3.18 -12.43
C MET A 348 8.09 2.63 -11.01
N ALA A 349 9.18 2.13 -10.42
CA ALA A 349 9.24 1.74 -9.03
C ALA A 349 9.53 2.96 -8.12
N THR A 350 8.74 3.11 -7.05
CA THR A 350 8.91 4.21 -6.07
C THR A 350 9.57 3.77 -4.77
N ASN A 351 9.61 2.46 -4.49
CA ASN A 351 9.90 1.84 -3.19
C ASN A 351 8.88 2.17 -2.08
N PHE A 352 7.75 2.78 -2.42
CA PHE A 352 6.68 3.00 -1.47
C PHE A 352 5.88 1.71 -1.26
N PRO A 353 5.38 1.45 -0.04
CA PRO A 353 4.55 0.28 0.27
C PRO A 353 3.09 0.46 -0.21
N PHE A 354 2.79 1.54 -0.93
CA PHE A 354 1.49 1.87 -1.50
C PHE A 354 1.66 2.33 -2.94
N ILE A 355 0.57 2.31 -3.70
CA ILE A 355 0.53 2.70 -5.10
C ILE A 355 -0.02 4.12 -5.22
N ILE A 356 0.58 4.92 -6.10
CA ILE A 356 0.08 6.26 -6.45
C ILE A 356 -0.53 6.20 -7.85
N GLN A 357 -1.83 6.50 -7.96
CA GLN A 357 -2.46 6.80 -9.22
C GLN A 357 -2.81 8.30 -9.27
N ALA A 358 -2.59 8.90 -10.45
CA ALA A 358 -3.15 10.19 -10.81
C ALA A 358 -3.14 10.34 -12.34
N ASP A 359 -3.70 11.43 -12.86
CA ASP A 359 -3.59 11.82 -14.27
C ASP A 359 -2.19 12.38 -14.59
N PHE A 360 -1.16 11.55 -14.45
CA PHE A 360 0.22 11.95 -14.78
C PHE A 360 0.41 12.05 -16.30
N LEU A 361 1.21 13.05 -16.71
CA LEU A 361 1.82 13.03 -18.04
C LEU A 361 2.88 11.93 -18.09
N LEU A 362 2.78 11.07 -19.10
CA LEU A 362 3.70 9.96 -19.32
C LEU A 362 4.77 10.31 -20.35
N SER A 363 5.91 9.63 -20.28
CA SER A 363 6.90 9.59 -21.36
C SER A 363 6.29 8.96 -22.62
N SER A 364 6.94 9.13 -23.78
CA SER A 364 6.49 8.49 -25.02
C SER A 364 6.45 6.96 -24.91
N SER A 365 7.31 6.35 -24.08
CA SER A 365 7.34 4.90 -23.81
C SER A 365 6.28 4.45 -22.78
N ARG A 366 5.69 5.38 -22.02
CA ARG A 366 4.76 5.13 -20.88
C ARG A 366 5.38 4.39 -19.69
N GLU A 367 6.70 4.18 -19.68
CA GLU A 367 7.41 3.49 -18.61
C GLU A 367 7.57 4.35 -17.35
N SER A 368 7.58 5.66 -17.50
CA SER A 368 7.82 6.61 -16.43
C SER A 368 7.08 7.92 -16.64
N ILE A 369 7.00 8.71 -15.57
CA ILE A 369 6.49 10.07 -15.60
C ILE A 369 7.69 11.03 -15.72
N PRO A 370 7.67 12.01 -16.65
CA PRO A 370 8.69 13.06 -16.69
C PRO A 370 8.62 13.90 -15.40
N LEU A 371 9.70 13.90 -14.62
CA LEU A 371 9.77 14.55 -13.31
C LEU A 371 10.07 16.06 -13.40
N ASP A 372 10.48 16.54 -14.57
CA ASP A 372 10.67 17.95 -14.92
C ASP A 372 9.34 18.65 -15.25
N SER A 373 8.30 17.89 -15.59
CA SER A 373 6.95 18.39 -15.86
C SER A 373 6.34 19.08 -14.64
N GLN A 374 5.96 20.36 -14.79
CA GLN A 374 5.27 21.13 -13.75
C GLN A 374 3.93 20.49 -13.32
N TRP A 375 3.22 19.85 -14.25
CA TRP A 375 1.98 19.13 -13.96
C TRP A 375 2.22 17.94 -13.03
N ASN A 376 3.19 17.09 -13.36
CA ASN A 376 3.52 15.90 -12.55
C ASN A 376 4.08 16.30 -11.18
N ARG A 377 4.92 17.34 -11.14
CA ARG A 377 5.43 17.90 -9.88
C ARG A 377 4.31 18.41 -8.99
N GLY A 378 3.36 19.15 -9.55
CA GLY A 378 2.19 19.65 -8.81
C GLY A 378 1.35 18.52 -8.19
N ILE A 379 1.13 17.43 -8.94
CA ILE A 379 0.48 16.23 -8.42
C ILE A 379 1.29 15.62 -7.27
N LEU A 380 2.60 15.39 -7.46
CA LEU A 380 3.47 14.77 -6.45
C LEU A 380 3.60 15.61 -5.17
N GLU A 381 3.51 16.93 -5.26
CA GLU A 381 3.46 17.84 -4.09
C GLU A 381 2.18 17.66 -3.26
N CYS A 382 1.10 17.17 -3.85
CA CYS A 382 -0.17 16.90 -3.16
C CYS A 382 -0.19 15.51 -2.49
N VAL A 383 0.60 14.55 -2.99
CA VAL A 383 0.68 13.17 -2.46
C VAL A 383 0.93 13.12 -0.94
N PRO A 384 1.84 13.90 -0.34
CA PRO A 384 2.04 13.88 1.12
C PRO A 384 0.79 14.22 1.91
N SER A 385 -0.01 15.18 1.45
CA SER A 385 -1.26 15.55 2.12
C SER A 385 -2.32 14.46 1.95
N ALA A 386 -2.44 13.88 0.74
CA ALA A 386 -3.32 12.75 0.49
C ALA A 386 -2.97 11.55 1.38
N PHE A 387 -1.68 11.22 1.50
CA PHE A 387 -1.18 10.14 2.33
C PHE A 387 -1.54 10.36 3.80
N VAL A 388 -1.26 11.54 4.35
CA VAL A 388 -1.54 11.83 5.77
C VAL A 388 -3.03 11.70 6.09
N ASN A 389 -3.89 12.20 5.20
CA ASN A 389 -5.34 12.09 5.38
C ASN A 389 -5.81 10.63 5.31
N ALA A 390 -5.29 9.85 4.35
CA ALA A 390 -5.59 8.43 4.21
C ALA A 390 -5.11 7.62 5.43
N PHE A 391 -3.87 7.87 5.85
CA PHE A 391 -3.25 7.22 7.00
C PHE A 391 -4.01 7.53 8.29
N LEU A 392 -4.40 8.80 8.50
CA LEU A 392 -5.26 9.19 9.62
C LEU A 392 -6.61 8.48 9.57
N ALA A 393 -7.23 8.36 8.41
CA ALA A 393 -8.49 7.65 8.28
C ALA A 393 -8.35 6.17 8.65
N LEU A 394 -7.23 5.52 8.30
CA LEU A 394 -6.92 4.13 8.68
C LEU A 394 -6.62 3.96 10.17
N VAL A 395 -5.86 4.87 10.77
CA VAL A 395 -5.57 4.86 12.22
C VAL A 395 -6.83 5.15 13.04
N LYS A 396 -7.71 6.03 12.56
CA LYS A 396 -8.95 6.37 13.26
C LYS A 396 -10.08 5.37 13.04
N SER A 397 -10.20 4.76 11.86
CA SER A 397 -11.19 3.69 11.62
C SER A 397 -10.94 2.48 12.50
N THR A 398 -9.70 2.30 12.96
CA THR A 398 -9.29 1.27 13.92
C THR A 398 -9.39 1.74 15.37
N GLU A 399 -9.95 2.92 15.68
CA GLU A 399 -10.16 3.39 17.07
C GLU A 399 -10.96 2.38 17.90
N SER A 400 -12.02 1.80 17.34
CA SER A 400 -12.83 0.76 17.99
C SER A 400 -12.19 -0.64 17.97
N ALA A 401 -11.19 -0.86 17.11
CA ALA A 401 -10.47 -2.13 17.05
C ALA A 401 -9.49 -2.23 18.25
N PRO A 402 -8.99 -3.41 18.61
CA PRO A 402 -7.92 -3.51 19.60
C PRO A 402 -6.62 -2.82 19.15
N VAL A 403 -5.79 -2.36 20.10
CA VAL A 403 -4.52 -1.65 19.78
C VAL A 403 -3.56 -2.53 18.98
N PHE A 404 -3.58 -3.86 19.16
CA PHE A 404 -2.75 -4.80 18.40
C PHE A 404 -3.05 -4.83 16.89
N ALA A 405 -4.19 -4.29 16.44
CA ALA A 405 -4.55 -4.21 15.02
C ALA A 405 -3.91 -3.00 14.31
N LEU A 406 -3.34 -2.04 15.06
CA LEU A 406 -2.74 -0.82 14.51
C LEU A 406 -1.35 -1.01 13.87
N PRO A 407 -0.41 -1.79 14.44
CA PRO A 407 0.95 -1.88 13.90
C PRO A 407 1.06 -2.23 12.41
N PRO A 408 0.23 -3.13 11.83
CA PRO A 408 0.24 -3.38 10.39
C PRO A 408 -0.01 -2.15 9.52
N VAL A 409 -0.84 -1.19 9.97
CA VAL A 409 -1.12 0.06 9.24
C VAL A 409 0.15 0.90 9.08
N PHE A 410 1.02 0.89 10.10
CA PHE A 410 2.28 1.64 10.07
C PHE A 410 3.31 1.08 9.10
N LYS A 411 3.12 -0.14 8.58
CA LYS A 411 3.94 -0.68 7.49
C LYS A 411 3.69 0.03 6.16
N PHE A 412 2.64 0.86 6.05
CA PHE A 412 2.42 1.73 4.91
C PHE A 412 3.31 2.98 4.89
N LEU A 413 4.11 3.22 5.93
CA LEU A 413 5.07 4.31 5.91
C LEU A 413 6.17 4.04 4.88
N PRO A 414 6.55 5.02 4.04
CA PRO A 414 7.61 4.85 3.05
C PRO A 414 8.99 4.92 3.74
N LEU A 415 9.44 3.80 4.32
CA LEU A 415 10.71 3.73 5.07
C LEU A 415 11.93 3.78 4.14
N ASN A 416 11.83 3.11 2.99
CA ASN A 416 12.94 2.93 2.06
C ASN A 416 13.21 4.20 1.24
N HIS A 417 14.49 4.53 1.09
CA HIS A 417 14.93 5.59 0.21
C HIS A 417 14.60 5.25 -1.25
N SER A 418 14.27 6.29 -2.03
CA SER A 418 14.14 6.18 -3.48
C SER A 418 15.43 6.68 -4.14
N SER A 419 15.87 6.01 -5.20
CA SER A 419 16.94 6.54 -6.07
C SER A 419 16.51 7.81 -6.83
N LEU A 420 15.21 8.09 -6.85
CA LEU A 420 14.62 9.25 -7.50
C LEU A 420 14.45 10.38 -6.49
N GLU A 421 15.22 11.46 -6.65
CA GLU A 421 15.24 12.60 -5.70
C GLU A 421 13.85 13.17 -5.41
N LEU A 422 13.01 13.31 -6.45
CA LEU A 422 11.66 13.86 -6.27
C LEU A 422 10.78 12.92 -5.42
N MET A 423 10.92 11.60 -5.56
CA MET A 423 10.19 10.63 -4.74
C MET A 423 10.72 10.61 -3.30
N ASP A 424 12.04 10.75 -3.10
CA ASP A 424 12.59 10.89 -1.75
C ASP A 424 12.13 12.19 -1.08
N SER A 425 11.97 13.27 -1.85
CA SER A 425 11.35 14.53 -1.37
C SER A 425 9.89 14.32 -0.96
N VAL A 426 9.10 13.53 -1.71
CA VAL A 426 7.73 13.14 -1.30
C VAL A 426 7.77 12.36 0.02
N ARG A 427 8.66 11.37 0.14
CA ARG A 427 8.86 10.57 1.36
C ARG A 427 9.18 11.43 2.58
N LEU A 428 10.12 12.36 2.45
CA LEU A 428 10.49 13.30 3.52
C LEU A 428 9.36 14.27 3.85
N SER A 429 8.59 14.70 2.86
CA SER A 429 7.42 15.56 3.06
C SER A 429 6.29 14.83 3.80
N ILE A 430 6.09 13.53 3.53
CA ILE A 430 5.19 12.66 4.30
C ILE A 430 5.66 12.62 5.76
N ARG A 431 6.93 12.29 6.01
CA ARG A 431 7.52 12.26 7.36
C ARG A 431 7.28 13.57 8.11
N LYS A 432 7.63 14.71 7.48
CA LYS A 432 7.51 16.04 8.07
C LYS A 432 6.07 16.39 8.45
N LYS A 433 5.08 15.94 7.69
CA LYS A 433 3.67 16.15 8.04
C LYS A 433 3.21 15.22 9.16
N LEU A 434 3.67 13.97 9.20
CA LEU A 434 3.23 12.99 10.21
C LEU A 434 3.75 13.29 11.62
N ILE A 435 4.95 13.86 11.76
CA ILE A 435 5.55 14.16 13.08
C ILE A 435 4.72 15.16 13.91
N ASP A 436 3.87 15.95 13.26
CA ASP A 436 3.03 16.97 13.91
C ASP A 436 1.58 16.50 14.13
N VAL A 437 1.29 15.20 13.93
CA VAL A 437 -0.07 14.65 13.96
C VAL A 437 -0.20 13.57 15.03
N ASP A 438 -1.32 13.57 15.74
CA ASP A 438 -1.64 12.60 16.78
C ASP A 438 -2.00 11.24 16.18
N ILE A 439 -0.98 10.40 15.94
CA ILE A 439 -1.12 9.07 15.32
C ILE A 439 -0.56 7.94 16.18
N VAL A 440 0.34 8.24 17.13
CA VAL A 440 1.07 7.21 17.87
C VAL A 440 0.31 6.86 19.14
N PRO A 441 -0.09 5.59 19.33
CA PRO A 441 -0.77 5.19 20.55
C PRO A 441 0.23 5.11 21.72
N SER A 442 -0.15 5.70 22.84
CA SER A 442 0.58 5.54 24.11
C SER A 442 0.00 4.41 24.96
N GLU A 443 0.85 3.79 25.78
CA GLU A 443 0.40 2.88 26.84
C GLU A 443 -0.41 3.67 27.87
N THR A 444 -1.62 3.20 28.18
CA THR A 444 -2.43 3.75 29.27
C THR A 444 -3.04 2.58 30.05
N CYS A 445 -3.24 2.75 31.37
CA CYS A 445 -3.98 1.78 32.17
C CYS A 445 -5.50 1.80 31.92
N SER A 446 -5.95 2.51 30.87
CA SER A 446 -7.37 2.63 30.51
C SER A 446 -7.66 1.90 29.21
N SER A 447 -8.92 1.50 29.01
CA SER A 447 -9.39 0.94 27.74
C SER A 447 -9.49 1.99 26.63
N VAL A 448 -9.32 3.28 26.94
CA VAL A 448 -9.39 4.38 25.98
C VAL A 448 -8.01 4.59 25.36
N LYS A 449 -7.96 4.57 24.03
CA LYS A 449 -6.73 4.85 23.29
C LYS A 449 -6.43 6.35 23.34
N SER A 450 -5.22 6.69 23.77
CA SER A 450 -4.70 8.05 23.63
C SER A 450 -3.67 8.08 22.51
N PHE A 451 -3.90 8.94 21.52
CA PHE A 451 -2.98 9.17 20.42
C PHE A 451 -2.24 10.47 20.66
N HIS A 452 -0.94 10.46 20.35
CA HIS A 452 -0.05 11.61 20.52
C HIS A 452 0.86 11.75 19.31
N LYS A 453 1.54 12.88 19.23
CA LYS A 453 2.55 13.12 18.19
C LYS A 453 3.74 12.19 18.39
N PRO A 454 4.40 11.74 17.29
CA PRO A 454 5.64 11.00 17.39
C PRO A 454 6.72 11.65 18.25
N THR A 455 6.78 12.98 18.29
CA THR A 455 7.75 13.75 19.09
C THR A 455 7.47 13.76 20.59
N GLU A 456 6.28 13.31 21.00
CA GLU A 456 5.82 13.32 22.39
C GLU A 456 5.79 11.91 23.01
N VAL A 457 6.09 10.88 22.21
CA VAL A 457 6.03 9.46 22.62
C VAL A 457 7.42 8.83 22.60
N TYR A 458 7.71 8.01 23.60
CA TYR A 458 9.03 7.42 23.80
C TYR A 458 8.96 5.93 24.13
N ARG A 459 10.01 5.22 23.74
CA ARG A 459 10.20 3.79 23.98
C ARG A 459 10.82 3.53 25.35
N LEU A 460 10.59 2.35 25.89
CA LEU A 460 11.32 1.88 27.08
C LEU A 460 12.36 0.85 26.72
N ASN A 461 13.37 0.73 27.57
CA ASN A 461 14.30 -0.38 27.50
C ASN A 461 13.53 -1.71 27.64
N SER A 462 13.80 -2.66 26.76
CA SER A 462 13.11 -3.95 26.71
C SER A 462 13.19 -4.74 28.03
N ALA A 463 14.30 -4.62 28.77
CA ALA A 463 14.46 -5.23 30.08
C ALA A 463 13.51 -4.60 31.12
N PHE A 464 13.33 -3.28 31.08
CA PHE A 464 12.38 -2.58 31.94
C PHE A 464 10.93 -2.93 31.58
N TRP A 465 10.61 -3.00 30.29
CA TRP A 465 9.32 -3.51 29.82
C TRP A 465 9.01 -4.92 30.34
N SER A 466 10.00 -5.80 30.33
CA SER A 466 9.86 -7.17 30.84
C SER A 466 9.48 -7.20 32.32
N ILE A 467 10.06 -6.31 33.13
CA ILE A 467 9.75 -6.15 34.56
C ILE A 467 8.29 -5.74 34.75
N ILE A 468 7.85 -4.68 34.07
CA ILE A 468 6.47 -4.18 34.18
C ILE A 468 5.46 -5.25 33.73
N ASN A 469 5.70 -5.89 32.57
CA ASN A 469 4.82 -6.93 32.05
C ASN A 469 4.76 -8.16 32.98
N ARG A 470 5.88 -8.54 33.62
CA ARG A 470 5.91 -9.63 34.59
C ARG A 470 5.12 -9.27 35.86
N ALA A 471 5.26 -8.05 36.36
CA ALA A 471 4.49 -7.55 37.51
C ALA A 471 2.98 -7.61 37.24
N VAL A 472 2.53 -7.09 36.10
CA VAL A 472 1.12 -7.11 35.69
C VAL A 472 0.60 -8.55 35.55
N LYS A 473 1.39 -9.47 34.98
CA LYS A 473 1.04 -10.90 34.88
C LYS A 473 0.86 -11.59 36.23
N LEU A 474 1.56 -11.12 37.27
CA LEU A 474 1.43 -11.61 38.64
C LEU A 474 0.28 -10.93 39.41
N GLY A 475 -0.50 -10.07 38.75
CA GLY A 475 -1.65 -9.38 39.35
C GLY A 475 -1.28 -8.13 40.15
N VAL A 476 -0.08 -7.58 39.96
CA VAL A 476 0.33 -6.31 40.59
C VAL A 476 -0.32 -5.15 39.86
N ASP A 477 -1.01 -4.27 40.59
CA ASP A 477 -1.64 -3.06 40.06
C ASP A 477 -0.58 -1.95 39.88
N VAL A 478 0.18 -2.03 38.78
CA VAL A 478 1.22 -1.05 38.48
C VAL A 478 0.58 0.26 37.99
N PRO A 479 0.87 1.41 38.61
CA PRO A 479 0.37 2.71 38.17
C PRO A 479 0.76 3.02 36.72
N ASN A 480 -0.06 3.83 36.05
CA ASN A 480 0.17 4.19 34.65
C ASN A 480 1.56 4.79 34.44
N ILE A 481 2.43 4.05 33.75
CA ILE A 481 3.80 4.46 33.45
C ILE A 481 3.88 5.78 32.66
N SER A 482 2.85 6.10 31.86
CA SER A 482 2.76 7.37 31.12
C SER A 482 2.42 8.58 32.01
N SER A 483 2.09 8.37 33.30
CA SER A 483 1.80 9.48 34.23
C SER A 483 3.04 10.27 34.66
N HIS A 484 4.24 9.80 34.34
CA HIS A 484 5.52 10.38 34.79
C HIS A 484 6.09 11.46 33.84
N GLY A 485 5.19 12.26 33.25
CA GLY A 485 5.52 13.41 32.41
C GLY A 485 6.01 13.08 30.99
N THR A 486 5.91 11.81 30.57
CA THR A 486 6.32 11.38 29.23
C THR A 486 5.38 10.27 28.77
N ASN A 487 4.83 10.39 27.56
CA ASN A 487 3.96 9.36 26.99
C ASN A 487 4.80 8.18 26.55
N ILE A 488 4.49 6.99 27.04
CA ILE A 488 5.20 5.77 26.67
C ILE A 488 4.52 5.11 25.48
N LEU A 489 5.30 4.68 24.49
CA LEU A 489 4.82 3.96 23.32
C LEU A 489 4.06 2.71 23.76
N ASN A 490 2.92 2.44 23.14
CA ASN A 490 2.20 1.21 23.43
C ASN A 490 3.05 -0.04 23.14
N SER A 491 3.03 -1.00 24.06
CA SER A 491 3.84 -2.21 24.03
C SER A 491 3.68 -3.08 22.77
N TYR A 492 2.53 -3.03 22.08
CA TYR A 492 2.36 -3.73 20.80
C TYR A 492 3.20 -3.14 19.65
N PHE A 493 3.67 -1.90 19.78
CA PHE A 493 4.55 -1.23 18.82
C PHE A 493 6.03 -1.35 19.17
N ASP A 494 6.36 -1.52 20.45
CA ASP A 494 7.75 -1.53 20.93
C ASP A 494 8.41 -2.91 20.75
N SER A 495 8.57 -3.32 19.49
CA SER A 495 9.25 -4.55 19.09
C SER A 495 10.19 -4.32 17.91
N GLU A 496 11.22 -5.17 17.79
CA GLU A 496 12.25 -5.07 16.74
C GLU A 496 11.66 -5.02 15.32
N ALA A 497 10.51 -5.67 15.11
CA ALA A 497 9.80 -5.69 13.82
C ALA A 497 9.32 -4.29 13.34
N TYR A 498 9.28 -3.30 14.24
CA TYR A 498 8.86 -1.93 13.95
C TYR A 498 9.96 -0.89 14.22
N ASP A 499 11.20 -1.30 14.48
CA ASP A 499 12.30 -0.36 14.75
C ASP A 499 12.51 0.65 13.62
N ASP A 500 12.43 0.20 12.37
CA ASP A 500 12.56 1.08 11.19
C ASP A 500 11.40 2.09 11.10
N VAL A 501 10.18 1.66 11.46
CA VAL A 501 9.00 2.53 11.52
C VAL A 501 9.18 3.60 12.58
N LEU A 502 9.59 3.19 13.78
CA LEU A 502 9.82 4.10 14.92
C LEU A 502 10.97 5.06 14.63
N GLY A 503 12.05 4.57 14.02
CA GLY A 503 13.18 5.38 13.55
C GLY A 503 12.78 6.40 12.48
N PHE A 504 11.95 6.00 11.52
CA PHE A 504 11.39 6.91 10.52
C PHE A 504 10.54 8.01 11.17
N LEU A 505 9.75 7.69 12.19
CA LEU A 505 8.97 8.67 12.94
C LEU A 505 9.81 9.50 13.93
N GLY A 506 11.06 9.10 14.20
CA GLY A 506 11.95 9.78 15.14
C GLY A 506 11.65 9.45 16.61
N ILE A 507 10.95 8.35 16.88
CA ILE A 507 10.58 7.93 18.22
C ILE A 507 11.80 7.28 18.90
N GLY A 508 12.33 7.96 19.91
CA GLY A 508 13.50 7.52 20.66
C GLY A 508 13.14 6.81 21.96
N TYR A 509 14.17 6.46 22.75
CA TYR A 509 13.99 5.96 24.10
C TYR A 509 13.85 7.10 25.10
N VAL A 510 13.15 6.85 26.21
CA VAL A 510 13.12 7.78 27.34
C VAL A 510 14.52 8.03 27.88
N ASP A 511 14.72 9.22 28.46
CA ASP A 511 15.96 9.55 29.15
C ASP A 511 16.18 8.72 30.42
N SER A 512 17.43 8.67 30.89
CA SER A 512 17.78 7.92 32.09
C SER A 512 17.08 8.44 33.36
N GLU A 513 16.76 9.72 33.43
CA GLU A 513 16.09 10.35 34.58
C GLU A 513 14.64 9.89 34.71
N TRP A 514 13.97 9.60 33.59
CA TRP A 514 12.60 9.11 33.54
C TRP A 514 12.45 7.81 34.31
N TYR A 515 13.40 6.87 34.20
CA TYR A 515 13.34 5.61 34.95
C TYR A 515 13.34 5.87 36.46
N GLY A 516 14.13 6.84 36.93
CA GLY A 516 14.15 7.21 38.35
C GLY A 516 12.81 7.77 38.82
N ARG A 517 12.23 8.70 38.03
CA ARG A 517 10.90 9.26 38.29
C ARG A 517 9.82 8.18 38.32
N CYS A 518 9.85 7.23 37.39
CA CYS A 518 8.89 6.15 37.29
C CYS A 518 9.00 5.16 38.47
N ILE A 519 10.22 4.73 38.80
CA ILE A 519 10.46 3.80 39.91
C ILE A 519 9.97 4.39 41.23
N GLN A 520 10.27 5.67 41.48
CA GLN A 520 9.86 6.35 42.70
C GLN A 520 8.37 6.71 42.69
N GLY A 521 7.88 7.33 41.61
CA GLY A 521 6.51 7.83 41.54
C GLY A 521 5.44 6.74 41.43
N SER A 522 5.82 5.52 41.03
CA SER A 522 4.95 4.35 41.06
C SER A 522 5.20 3.42 42.25
N ASP A 523 6.05 3.82 43.20
CA ASP A 523 6.45 3.04 44.38
C ASP A 523 6.87 1.59 44.04
N LEU A 524 7.52 1.39 42.88
CA LEU A 524 7.78 0.04 42.34
C LEU A 524 8.62 -0.82 43.30
N VAL A 525 9.53 -0.21 44.06
CA VAL A 525 10.38 -0.92 45.03
C VAL A 525 9.55 -1.54 46.16
N GLU A 526 8.49 -0.86 46.59
CA GLU A 526 7.56 -1.35 47.62
C GLU A 526 6.52 -2.30 47.03
N LEU A 527 5.97 -1.94 45.87
CA LEU A 527 4.87 -2.64 45.22
C LEU A 527 5.25 -4.00 44.63
N LEU A 528 6.47 -4.14 44.12
CA LEU A 528 6.88 -5.35 43.39
C LEU A 528 7.19 -6.54 44.33
N PRO A 529 6.69 -7.75 44.00
CA PRO A 529 7.11 -9.00 44.64
C PRO A 529 8.63 -9.19 44.58
N GLU A 530 9.21 -9.91 45.54
CA GLU A 530 10.69 -10.00 45.70
C GLU A 530 11.40 -10.51 44.44
N ASP A 531 10.82 -11.47 43.72
CA ASP A 531 11.39 -12.01 42.48
C ASP A 531 11.43 -10.98 41.34
N VAL A 532 10.40 -10.15 41.20
CA VAL A 532 10.34 -9.06 40.20
C VAL A 532 11.15 -7.84 40.66
N TYR A 533 11.20 -7.56 41.96
CA TYR A 533 12.06 -6.54 42.56
C TYR A 533 13.53 -6.80 42.24
N PHE A 534 13.98 -8.06 42.28
CA PHE A 534 15.35 -8.39 41.89
C PHE A 534 15.62 -8.27 40.39
N ASP A 535 14.61 -8.46 39.53
CA ASP A 535 14.74 -8.09 38.12
C ASP A 535 14.95 -6.58 37.97
N LEU A 536 14.19 -5.76 38.71
CA LEU A 536 14.36 -4.30 38.75
C LEU A 536 15.75 -3.90 39.23
N LEU A 537 16.23 -4.46 40.35
CA LEU A 537 17.59 -4.21 40.82
C LEU A 537 18.65 -4.69 39.81
N SER A 538 18.42 -5.80 39.13
CA SER A 538 19.32 -6.28 38.09
C SER A 538 19.38 -5.32 36.91
N PHE A 539 18.25 -4.78 36.48
CA PHE A 539 18.18 -3.74 35.45
C PHE A 539 18.97 -2.48 35.86
N VAL A 540 18.78 -2.01 37.09
CA VAL A 540 19.52 -0.85 37.63
C VAL A 540 21.02 -1.15 37.70
N ALA A 541 21.41 -2.32 38.21
CA ALA A 541 22.81 -2.72 38.38
C ALA A 541 23.55 -2.80 37.04
N GLN A 542 22.94 -3.45 36.03
CA GLN A 542 23.52 -3.61 34.70
C GLN A 542 23.72 -2.27 33.99
N ASN A 543 22.78 -1.34 34.18
CA ASN A 543 22.79 -0.04 33.52
C ASN A 543 23.39 1.07 34.41
N TRP A 544 23.92 0.76 35.59
CA TRP A 544 24.31 1.77 36.58
C TRP A 544 25.34 2.77 36.04
N LYS A 545 26.49 2.27 35.58
CA LYS A 545 27.57 3.13 35.08
C LYS A 545 27.18 3.87 33.80
N ALA A 546 26.46 3.20 32.90
CA ALA A 546 26.16 3.71 31.58
C ALA A 546 25.01 4.71 31.58
N MET A 547 24.01 4.52 32.46
CA MET A 547 22.76 5.29 32.44
C MET A 547 22.49 6.06 33.73
N PHE A 548 22.81 5.52 34.91
CA PHE A 548 22.21 6.00 36.16
C PHE A 548 23.14 6.73 37.14
N ALA A 549 24.43 6.44 37.16
CA ALA A 549 25.36 6.95 38.16
C ALA A 549 25.48 8.48 38.19
N GLY A 550 25.19 9.15 37.07
CA GLY A 550 25.21 10.62 36.94
C GLY A 550 23.83 11.28 36.99
N THR A 551 22.79 10.56 37.40
CA THR A 551 21.38 11.00 37.38
C THR A 551 20.78 11.06 38.78
N ASN A 552 19.56 11.55 38.93
CA ASN A 552 18.84 11.52 40.21
C ASN A 552 18.54 10.10 40.71
N MET A 553 18.78 9.05 39.91
CA MET A 553 18.67 7.65 40.32
C MET A 553 19.46 7.34 41.62
N VAL A 554 20.55 8.07 41.89
CA VAL A 554 21.34 7.91 43.12
C VAL A 554 20.57 8.28 44.40
N GLN A 555 19.57 9.16 44.28
CA GLN A 555 18.72 9.62 45.38
C GLN A 555 17.44 8.79 45.52
N ILE A 556 17.13 7.92 44.56
CA ILE A 556 15.92 7.09 44.59
C ILE A 556 16.08 5.97 45.62
N PRO A 557 15.08 5.73 46.49
CA PRO A 557 15.14 4.70 47.51
C PRO A 557 14.97 3.29 46.91
N LEU A 558 16.07 2.74 46.39
CA LEU A 558 16.09 1.46 45.67
C LEU A 558 16.23 0.24 46.57
N VAL A 559 16.77 0.39 47.78
CA VAL A 559 17.23 -0.73 48.61
C VAL A 559 16.34 -0.90 49.83
N LYS A 560 15.73 -2.08 49.95
CA LYS A 560 14.91 -2.48 51.11
C LYS A 560 15.78 -2.70 52.34
N CYS A 561 15.40 -2.14 53.48
CA CYS A 561 16.04 -2.36 54.77
C CYS A 561 15.04 -2.37 55.93
N VAL A 562 15.43 -3.00 57.03
CA VAL A 562 14.67 -3.04 58.27
C VAL A 562 15.18 -1.91 59.17
N GLY A 563 14.32 -0.92 59.40
CA GLY A 563 14.59 0.28 60.17
C GLY A 563 14.22 0.15 61.64
N ARG A 564 14.08 1.30 62.31
CA ARG A 564 13.65 1.40 63.73
C ARG A 564 12.36 0.61 63.97
N GLY A 565 12.32 -0.14 65.07
CA GLY A 565 11.15 -0.95 65.47
C GLY A 565 10.81 -2.14 64.58
N GLY A 566 11.70 -2.56 63.67
CA GLY A 566 11.43 -3.66 62.73
C GLY A 566 10.59 -3.26 61.51
N VAL A 567 10.36 -1.96 61.31
CA VAL A 567 9.56 -1.43 60.20
C VAL A 567 10.36 -1.43 58.91
N MET A 568 9.70 -1.77 57.81
CA MET A 568 10.27 -1.68 56.47
C MET A 568 10.59 -0.23 56.11
N THR A 569 11.83 0.00 55.68
CA THR A 569 12.32 1.29 55.24
C THR A 569 13.13 1.12 53.95
N TYR A 570 13.24 2.19 53.18
CA TYR A 570 13.88 2.16 51.86
C TYR A 570 15.01 3.18 51.83
N ARG A 571 16.14 2.81 51.23
CA ARG A 571 17.31 3.68 51.16
C ARG A 571 17.81 3.88 49.75
N SER A 572 18.28 5.10 49.51
CA SER A 572 18.96 5.43 48.27
C SER A 572 20.44 5.06 48.33
N VAL A 573 21.09 5.04 47.15
CA VAL A 573 22.53 4.79 47.04
C VAL A 573 23.32 5.93 47.71
N TYR A 574 22.84 7.17 47.55
CA TYR A 574 23.41 8.33 48.21
C TYR A 574 23.33 8.22 49.73
N GLU A 575 22.16 7.87 50.27
CA GLU A 575 22.00 7.69 51.72
C GLU A 575 22.88 6.56 52.25
N ALA A 576 22.96 5.45 51.52
CA ALA A 576 23.77 4.29 51.93
C ALA A 576 25.28 4.61 52.00
N THR A 577 25.76 5.57 51.19
CA THR A 577 27.18 5.95 51.14
C THR A 577 27.53 7.15 52.02
N THR A 578 26.56 8.01 52.35
CA THR A 578 26.80 9.25 53.14
C THR A 578 26.36 9.14 54.59
N SER A 579 25.56 8.13 54.94
CA SER A 579 25.07 7.95 56.29
C SER A 579 26.04 7.19 57.18
N ASP A 580 26.02 7.53 58.47
CA ASP A 580 26.73 6.79 59.52
C ASP A 580 26.23 5.35 59.69
N LYS A 581 25.05 5.02 59.15
CA LYS A 581 24.47 3.68 59.20
C LYS A 581 24.84 2.85 57.98
N ARG A 582 25.59 1.76 58.20
CA ARG A 582 25.98 0.78 57.18
C ARG A 582 24.90 -0.27 56.97
N LEU A 583 24.59 -0.58 55.71
CA LEU A 583 23.67 -1.66 55.35
C LEU A 583 24.39 -3.02 55.34
N CYS A 584 23.79 -4.02 55.98
CA CYS A 584 24.37 -5.34 56.16
C CYS A 584 23.41 -6.46 55.75
N MET A 585 24.00 -7.59 55.37
CA MET A 585 23.35 -8.89 55.18
C MET A 585 23.97 -9.92 56.14
N LEU A 586 23.28 -11.01 56.40
CA LEU A 586 23.74 -12.06 57.30
C LEU A 586 24.10 -13.32 56.52
N SER A 587 25.26 -13.91 56.81
CA SER A 587 25.70 -15.14 56.17
C SER A 587 25.00 -16.41 56.71
N ASP A 588 24.40 -16.31 57.89
CA ASP A 588 23.75 -17.41 58.61
C ASP A 588 22.23 -17.20 58.63
N GLU A 589 21.50 -18.04 57.89
CA GLU A 589 20.04 -17.95 57.79
C GLU A 589 19.31 -18.35 59.08
N GLU A 590 19.89 -19.23 59.92
CA GLU A 590 19.25 -19.70 61.15
C GLU A 590 19.23 -18.60 62.21
N CYS A 591 20.33 -17.85 62.29
CA CYS A 591 20.47 -16.75 63.27
C CYS A 591 19.86 -15.42 62.78
N ALA A 592 19.60 -15.28 61.47
CA ALA A 592 19.17 -14.02 60.87
C ALA A 592 17.87 -13.41 61.45
N PRO A 593 16.79 -14.18 61.70
CA PRO A 593 15.57 -13.63 62.29
C PRO A 593 15.82 -12.99 63.66
N SER A 594 16.61 -13.68 64.50
CA SER A 594 16.94 -13.23 65.85
C SER A 594 17.79 -11.97 65.81
N ILE A 595 18.81 -11.92 64.95
CA ILE A 595 19.70 -10.76 64.82
C ILE A 595 18.96 -9.54 64.29
N ILE A 596 18.14 -9.69 63.25
CA ILE A 596 17.36 -8.59 62.67
C ILE A 596 16.39 -8.03 63.72
N ASN A 597 15.73 -8.90 64.49
CA ASN A 597 14.83 -8.49 65.57
C ASN A 597 15.58 -7.83 66.75
N TRP A 598 16.77 -8.34 67.11
CA TRP A 598 17.60 -7.77 68.16
C TRP A 598 18.22 -6.42 67.77
N ASN A 599 18.41 -6.16 66.48
CA ASN A 599 18.88 -4.87 65.96
C ASN A 599 17.79 -3.79 66.03
N ASN A 600 17.20 -3.63 67.20
CA ASN A 600 16.17 -2.65 67.52
C ASN A 600 16.75 -1.22 67.55
N ASP A 601 15.92 -0.23 67.90
CA ASP A 601 16.30 1.19 67.94
C ASP A 601 17.59 1.50 68.69
N TYR A 602 17.87 0.74 69.76
CA TYR A 602 19.03 0.92 70.58
C TYR A 602 20.29 0.35 69.91
N PHE A 603 20.27 -0.93 69.54
CA PHE A 603 21.43 -1.59 68.94
C PHE A 603 21.75 -1.04 67.55
N SER A 604 20.75 -0.72 66.72
CA SER A 604 20.97 -0.14 65.38
C SER A 604 21.55 1.28 65.40
N THR A 605 21.33 2.03 66.49
CA THR A 605 21.91 3.37 66.67
C THR A 605 23.35 3.27 67.16
N VAL A 606 23.62 2.33 68.07
CA VAL A 606 24.95 2.12 68.67
C VAL A 606 25.90 1.44 67.67
N SER A 607 25.47 0.37 67.01
CA SER A 607 26.28 -0.36 66.03
C SER A 607 26.46 0.38 64.70
N GLY A 608 25.59 1.37 64.42
CA GLY A 608 25.47 1.99 63.11
C GLY A 608 25.11 0.98 62.01
N THR A 609 24.35 -0.09 62.30
CA THR A 609 23.99 -1.11 61.31
C THR A 609 22.50 -1.17 61.03
N LEU A 610 22.16 -1.31 59.74
CA LEU A 610 20.83 -1.66 59.25
C LEU A 610 20.92 -2.99 58.51
N PHE A 611 19.83 -3.77 58.51
CA PHE A 611 19.81 -5.06 57.82
C PHE A 611 18.85 -5.05 56.64
N MET A 612 19.24 -5.73 55.56
CA MET A 612 18.30 -6.09 54.50
C MET A 612 17.25 -7.08 55.06
N PRO A 613 15.97 -7.02 54.65
CA PRO A 613 14.94 -7.93 55.18
C PRO A 613 15.26 -9.40 54.90
N LEU A 614 14.86 -10.29 55.79
CA LEU A 614 15.14 -11.72 55.64
C LEU A 614 14.50 -12.31 54.38
N SER A 615 13.28 -11.87 54.02
CA SER A 615 12.62 -12.26 52.77
C SER A 615 13.46 -11.89 51.55
N THR A 616 13.99 -10.67 51.54
CA THR A 616 14.82 -10.12 50.47
C THR A 616 16.15 -10.85 50.39
N GLN A 617 16.79 -11.17 51.52
CA GLN A 617 18.03 -11.95 51.56
C GLN A 617 17.83 -13.37 50.98
N LYS A 618 16.76 -14.05 51.37
CA LYS A 618 16.43 -15.39 50.84
C LYS A 618 16.13 -15.36 49.34
N ALA A 619 15.34 -14.39 48.89
CA ALA A 619 15.02 -14.23 47.48
C ALA A 619 16.27 -13.90 46.65
N LEU A 620 17.22 -13.10 47.17
CA LEU A 620 18.51 -12.86 46.50
C LEU A 620 19.35 -14.14 46.37
N GLY A 621 19.33 -15.00 47.40
CA GLY A 621 20.03 -16.29 47.37
C GLY A 621 19.55 -17.21 46.23
N LEU A 622 18.26 -17.15 45.90
CA LEU A 622 17.60 -17.93 44.86
C LEU A 622 17.60 -17.23 43.48
N PHE A 623 17.99 -15.96 43.40
CA PHE A 623 17.93 -15.18 42.17
C PHE A 623 19.05 -15.55 41.19
N SER A 624 18.69 -15.79 39.94
CA SER A 624 19.61 -16.27 38.91
C SER A 624 20.74 -15.29 38.58
N LYS A 625 20.48 -13.98 38.63
CA LYS A 625 21.47 -12.91 38.37
C LYS A 625 22.06 -12.32 39.65
N LYS A 626 22.09 -13.09 40.76
CA LYS A 626 22.56 -12.60 42.08
C LYS A 626 23.94 -11.97 42.03
N THR A 627 24.88 -12.50 41.23
CA THR A 627 26.25 -11.99 41.15
C THR A 627 26.27 -10.52 40.72
N THR A 628 25.51 -10.16 39.68
CA THR A 628 25.44 -8.79 39.17
C THR A 628 24.84 -7.83 40.20
N VAL A 629 23.79 -8.25 40.90
CA VAL A 629 23.15 -7.43 41.94
C VAL A 629 24.08 -7.27 43.15
N MET A 630 24.74 -8.36 43.59
CA MET A 630 25.68 -8.35 44.71
C MET A 630 26.89 -7.46 44.44
N GLU A 631 27.51 -7.57 43.26
CA GLU A 631 28.62 -6.70 42.87
C GLU A 631 28.22 -5.22 42.90
N TRP A 632 26.99 -4.91 42.47
CA TRP A 632 26.47 -3.55 42.52
C TRP A 632 26.21 -3.07 43.96
N LEU A 633 25.58 -3.91 44.79
CA LEU A 633 25.31 -3.62 46.21
C LEU A 633 26.60 -3.41 47.01
N GLU A 634 27.61 -4.25 46.82
CA GLU A 634 28.90 -4.14 47.51
C GLU A 634 29.66 -2.89 47.06
N LYS A 635 29.67 -2.62 45.75
CA LYS A 635 30.47 -1.55 45.17
C LYS A 635 29.88 -0.16 45.36
N TYR A 636 28.56 -0.01 45.18
CA TYR A 636 27.91 1.31 45.15
C TYR A 636 27.05 1.57 46.37
N VAL A 637 26.46 0.54 46.99
CA VAL A 637 25.63 0.66 48.20
C VAL A 637 26.45 0.35 49.47
N ALA A 638 27.70 -0.12 49.33
CA ALA A 638 28.60 -0.50 50.41
C ALA A 638 28.05 -1.59 51.36
N VAL A 639 27.18 -2.46 50.83
CA VAL A 639 26.60 -3.58 51.57
C VAL A 639 27.71 -4.51 52.04
N LYS A 640 27.64 -4.93 53.31
CA LYS A 640 28.56 -5.91 53.89
C LYS A 640 27.83 -7.14 54.41
N THR A 641 28.31 -8.32 54.04
CA THR A 641 27.87 -9.57 54.64
C THR A 641 28.59 -9.78 55.98
N LEU A 642 27.83 -10.08 57.02
CA LEU A 642 28.33 -10.31 58.38
C LEU A 642 27.97 -11.72 58.85
N THR A 643 28.91 -12.36 59.55
CA THR A 643 28.64 -13.51 60.40
C THR A 643 28.06 -13.06 61.74
N LEU A 644 27.40 -13.97 62.48
CA LEU A 644 26.94 -13.70 63.85
C LEU A 644 28.07 -13.19 64.74
N HIS A 645 29.25 -13.80 64.62
CA HIS A 645 30.43 -13.41 65.40
C HIS A 645 30.87 -11.98 65.10
N GLU A 646 30.93 -11.60 63.82
CA GLU A 646 31.31 -10.24 63.42
C GLU A 646 30.30 -9.20 63.88
N TYR A 647 28.99 -9.49 63.78
CA TYR A 647 27.96 -8.58 64.29
C TYR A 647 28.06 -8.41 65.81
N ALA A 648 28.17 -9.51 66.57
CA ALA A 648 28.30 -9.45 68.02
C ALA A 648 29.55 -8.63 68.44
N LEU A 649 30.67 -8.82 67.74
CA LEU A 649 31.90 -8.06 67.97
C LEU A 649 31.72 -6.56 67.67
N MET A 650 31.01 -6.21 66.60
CA MET A 650 30.69 -4.81 66.27
C MET A 650 29.84 -4.15 67.35
N VAL A 651 28.81 -4.85 67.83
CA VAL A 651 27.93 -4.34 68.88
C VAL A 651 28.70 -4.15 70.20
N VAL A 652 29.49 -5.14 70.62
CA VAL A 652 30.32 -5.04 71.84
C VAL A 652 31.32 -3.89 71.75
N LYS A 653 31.99 -3.73 70.61
CA LYS A 653 32.92 -2.62 70.37
C LYS A 653 32.26 -1.24 70.41
N ALA A 654 30.99 -1.15 70.06
CA ALA A 654 30.26 0.11 70.10
C ALA A 654 29.74 0.46 71.51
N PHE A 655 29.74 -0.50 72.44
CA PHE A 655 29.46 -0.27 73.87
C PHE A 655 30.69 -0.03 74.74
N ALA A 656 31.88 -0.33 74.21
CA ALA A 656 33.18 -0.06 74.84
C ALA A 656 33.69 1.32 74.42
#